data_AF-A0A369M322-F1
#
_entry.id   AF-A0A369M322-F1
#
_cell.length_a   1.000
_cell.length_b   1.000
_cell.length_c   1.000
_cell.angle_alpha   90.00
_cell.angle_beta   90.00
_cell.angle_gamma   90.00
#
_symmetry.space_group_name_H-M   'P 1'
#
loop_
_entity.id
_entity.type
_entity.pdbx_description
1 polymer ?
#
loop_
_entity_poly.entity_id
_entity_poly.type
_entity_poly.pdbx_seq_one_letter_code
_entity_poly.pdbx_strand_id
1 'polypeptide(L)'
;MIVAGLAAALCVGAVVAIGAGLGSGAFDPSGFLGAGMGAQPDPDLSTAYDVEQSETGGEANMDVEEDRADEGPADFGQLNDIAYTEGSDGLSAFSVVDGPADATLSGGSGAGEDDSRGEGNSVVGPVVDGSGPGGADGDEPGGEGGGEPGGEGDGPDGPGPDIPAVDPDPGPSKLPEGLVEGVTGDQLPAFPEEGVPAPSPGQEAPAPVFEVIAGMDITDAYGVERLYSGELLTDWKLLCSTCCYLTVDGVQYRLTEFGENFQVGSYPRVLGEEETLEVEFRVRLNAESPWIVQTVEFTVYPYKLYVQGWEAGSYLATYYPEEDEAVDLNGHRDALFPEEVILGSLFDAVPLEEYFEGWADAADGSPVISQYEPAAKGLSIVRPLPFRPVPAGYEVQYSWGSQDLVGAPEDATVLDIPQGIDAVSIYNFDEPLEFDEVIVPESVQKLDLYSSYGTSVRTAYRVDERNRAYFSRDGMLFDAWEGALIGIPTEKAVVDVPAGTPSVALPQQNNIAELRLNSEQPPELDLGALDGAVIVVPDEHYVNYLKAWGSDFQGNSLITASGDAPDVYVRDGALLREGEDGSVVLEQVLEEAAGTFVVPAGVNVVESGAVSDCPHLEALVMPSTVRVLEAGSLAGAPALERVLFQGAKPPAAAAGAFDAEGVTACVVPTAFEAYADAWAASLGGDVASALLEELDFELRDVDGFAVLAEPSSNLLVKAPAAVERFTGDEPAAEGLTAVNARAFADCARLQVVVLPETVASIGREAFAGCAALEAFYQRGAGQVAVGASAFDGCEALRFAAFEAASASFDEPDSLPLVFPGFARQGAQGYPEFEFDLDSLSFDLAEQGRGMVLYAERAPGAAVEGWSLVKATSTASGIVTLREGTASIGTGAFSGCAGVTSADFEAARDLRSIGDAAFFGAGLAGAVIVPGSVDYLGYGAFTACTALKSVHIEGSQLVDLGASAFSDCTALESVIFGPACALETIGGEAFSGTAVERIELPDSVIVLDFSAFSGCSRLAVLELPAGIEEIRSDAFNGCASLEAVTFSGEEPPQLVMYSWNTPFTFGSGLPDGFRIVLEGEAQQDDYIEVWKYPLVGRDPGSDVLEPEEDLAGTNAVRALLGLPPLAAPPEPS
;
A
#
# COMPACT_ATOMS: atom_id res chain seq x y z
N MET A 1 -3.90 21.48 0.92
CA MET A 1 -5.11 22.16 0.40
C MET A 1 -5.06 22.06 -1.12
N ILE A 2 -6.03 21.34 -1.70
CA ILE A 2 -5.99 20.65 -3.00
C ILE A 2 -4.92 19.54 -3.02
N VAL A 3 -5.29 18.36 -2.52
CA VAL A 3 -5.08 17.00 -3.10
C VAL A 3 -5.79 16.06 -2.10
N ALA A 4 -7.09 15.83 -2.32
CA ALA A 4 -7.83 14.73 -1.73
C ALA A 4 -8.72 14.21 -2.87
N GLY A 5 -8.34 13.06 -3.43
CA GLY A 5 -9.02 12.44 -4.56
C GLY A 5 -8.06 11.72 -5.52
N LEU A 6 -7.43 10.63 -5.07
CA LEU A 6 -7.02 9.44 -5.86
C LEU A 6 -6.05 8.58 -5.03
N ALA A 7 -6.58 7.58 -4.32
CA ALA A 7 -5.86 6.39 -3.87
C ALA A 7 -6.84 5.35 -3.32
N ALA A 8 -7.38 4.51 -4.23
CA ALA A 8 -7.96 3.23 -3.90
C ALA A 8 -7.86 2.31 -5.14
N ALA A 9 -6.86 1.41 -5.16
CA ALA A 9 -6.92 0.09 -5.82
C ALA A 9 -5.59 -0.68 -5.61
N LEU A 10 -5.65 -1.82 -4.90
CA LEU A 10 -4.77 -3.02 -4.83
C LEU A 10 -4.87 -3.58 -3.38
N CYS A 11 -5.38 -4.78 -3.00
CA CYS A 11 -5.77 -6.06 -3.62
C CYS A 11 -6.99 -6.62 -2.81
N VAL A 12 -8.03 -7.35 -3.30
CA VAL A 12 -8.11 -8.65 -4.00
C VAL A 12 -9.50 -8.82 -4.68
N GLY A 13 -9.57 -9.35 -5.92
CA GLY A 13 -10.72 -10.11 -6.46
C GLY A 13 -11.80 -9.36 -7.25
N ALA A 14 -11.91 -9.61 -8.56
CA ALA A 14 -12.78 -8.91 -9.51
C ALA A 14 -14.29 -9.25 -9.44
N VAL A 15 -15.18 -8.24 -9.48
CA VAL A 15 -16.42 -8.11 -10.30
C VAL A 15 -16.86 -6.61 -10.38
N VAL A 16 -16.84 -6.04 -11.60
CA VAL A 16 -17.67 -4.94 -12.20
C VAL A 16 -17.96 -3.61 -11.44
N ALA A 17 -17.25 -2.56 -11.91
CA ALA A 17 -17.67 -1.19 -12.29
C ALA A 17 -18.31 -0.16 -11.31
N ILE A 18 -17.74 1.06 -11.39
CA ILE A 18 -18.31 2.43 -11.59
C ILE A 18 -17.64 3.42 -10.63
N GLY A 19 -17.01 4.47 -11.20
CA GLY A 19 -16.12 5.40 -10.49
C GLY A 19 -16.69 6.80 -10.27
N ALA A 20 -15.84 7.67 -9.69
CA ALA A 20 -15.68 9.09 -10.07
C ALA A 20 -14.51 9.71 -9.29
N GLY A 21 -13.68 10.49 -9.98
CA GLY A 21 -12.59 11.29 -9.43
C GLY A 21 -12.70 12.72 -9.95
N LEU A 22 -12.53 13.67 -9.04
CA LEU A 22 -12.79 15.11 -9.16
C LEU A 22 -11.65 15.88 -9.84
N GLY A 23 -12.01 16.87 -10.68
CA GLY A 23 -11.10 17.90 -11.20
C GLY A 23 -11.36 19.27 -10.57
N SER A 24 -10.32 19.90 -10.02
CA SER A 24 -10.36 21.16 -9.27
C SER A 24 -10.06 22.39 -10.14
N GLY A 25 -10.85 23.46 -9.98
CA GLY A 25 -10.58 24.82 -10.44
C GLY A 25 -10.33 25.80 -9.29
N ALA A 26 -9.32 26.66 -9.47
CA ALA A 26 -8.71 27.66 -8.58
C ALA A 26 -9.61 28.49 -7.63
N PHE A 27 -9.15 28.68 -6.37
CA PHE A 27 -9.51 29.81 -5.51
C PHE A 27 -8.29 30.30 -4.71
N ASP A 28 -8.04 31.62 -4.75
CA ASP A 28 -6.97 32.37 -4.06
C ASP A 28 -7.34 32.67 -2.59
N PRO A 29 -6.56 32.25 -1.58
CA PRO A 29 -6.80 32.63 -0.19
C PRO A 29 -5.70 33.58 0.31
N SER A 30 -5.81 34.85 -0.06
CA SER A 30 -5.09 35.93 0.63
C SER A 30 -6.08 36.95 1.21
N GLY A 31 -6.74 36.59 2.32
CA GLY A 31 -7.56 37.54 3.08
C GLY A 31 -8.33 36.95 4.27
N PHE A 32 -7.92 37.37 5.48
CA PHE A 32 -8.68 37.39 6.74
C PHE A 32 -8.67 36.15 7.67
N LEU A 33 -7.64 36.12 8.53
CA LEU A 33 -7.80 35.84 9.96
C LEU A 33 -8.65 36.94 10.64
N GLY A 34 -9.59 36.56 11.51
CA GLY A 34 -10.06 37.46 12.57
C GLY A 34 -11.52 37.33 12.99
N ALA A 35 -11.79 36.29 13.79
CA ALA A 35 -12.74 36.18 14.91
C ALA A 35 -13.90 37.21 15.06
N GLY A 36 -15.09 36.70 15.38
CA GLY A 36 -16.10 37.49 16.08
C GLY A 36 -17.45 36.83 16.32
N MET A 37 -17.55 35.94 17.32
CA MET A 37 -18.81 35.80 18.08
C MET A 37 -19.17 37.18 18.68
N GLY A 38 -20.44 37.56 18.57
CA GLY A 38 -20.95 38.78 19.19
C GLY A 38 -22.45 38.73 19.43
N ALA A 39 -22.82 38.47 20.67
CA ALA A 39 -24.16 38.71 21.21
C ALA A 39 -24.56 40.20 21.11
N GLN A 40 -25.87 40.44 21.01
CA GLN A 40 -26.54 41.75 21.10
C GLN A 40 -26.34 42.47 22.47
N PRO A 41 -26.86 43.70 22.70
CA PRO A 41 -26.73 44.96 21.94
C PRO A 41 -26.48 46.21 22.84
N ASP A 42 -26.31 47.36 22.16
CA ASP A 42 -26.71 48.74 22.59
C ASP A 42 -25.70 49.60 23.42
N PRO A 43 -25.87 50.94 23.50
CA PRO A 43 -25.24 51.93 22.61
C PRO A 43 -24.51 53.05 23.40
N ASP A 44 -23.59 53.81 22.79
CA ASP A 44 -23.52 55.29 22.93
C ASP A 44 -22.22 55.92 22.36
N LEU A 45 -22.41 57.14 21.80
CA LEU A 45 -21.47 58.26 21.64
C LEU A 45 -20.40 58.18 20.53
N SER A 46 -20.57 58.91 19.41
CA SER A 46 -20.09 60.30 19.14
C SER A 46 -18.58 60.34 18.81
N THR A 47 -18.01 60.92 17.75
CA THR A 47 -18.21 62.14 16.94
C THR A 47 -17.27 62.03 15.72
N ALA A 48 -17.68 62.26 14.46
CA ALA A 48 -17.62 63.51 13.68
C ALA A 48 -16.23 63.96 13.10
N TYR A 49 -16.29 64.46 11.85
CA TYR A 49 -15.33 65.23 11.03
C TYR A 49 -14.22 64.48 10.27
N ASP A 50 -13.69 64.91 9.11
CA ASP A 50 -14.11 65.63 7.88
C ASP A 50 -12.79 65.85 7.08
N VAL A 51 -12.80 65.53 5.78
CA VAL A 51 -12.29 66.36 4.65
C VAL A 51 -10.80 66.79 4.53
N GLU A 52 -10.27 66.47 3.33
CA GLU A 52 -9.39 67.27 2.43
C GLU A 52 -7.90 66.94 2.14
N GLN A 53 -7.62 67.22 0.86
CA GLN A 53 -6.41 67.10 0.04
C GLN A 53 -5.26 68.05 0.46
N SER A 54 -4.02 67.75 0.06
CA SER A 54 -3.21 68.67 -0.79
C SER A 54 -1.86 68.07 -1.22
N GLU A 55 -1.44 68.48 -2.41
CA GLU A 55 -0.20 68.21 -3.16
C GLU A 55 1.10 68.73 -2.52
N THR A 56 2.26 68.27 -3.03
CA THR A 56 3.41 69.07 -3.53
C THR A 56 4.51 68.09 -4.00
N GLY A 57 4.92 68.06 -5.27
CA GLY A 57 5.97 68.88 -5.91
C GLY A 57 7.16 67.96 -6.29
N GLY A 58 7.91 68.07 -7.38
CA GLY A 58 8.00 68.96 -8.53
C GLY A 58 9.19 68.49 -9.40
N GLU A 59 9.01 68.57 -10.72
CA GLU A 59 9.95 68.76 -11.86
C GLU A 59 11.43 68.32 -11.79
N ALA A 60 11.90 67.55 -12.79
CA ALA A 60 12.49 68.10 -14.04
C ALA A 60 13.35 67.06 -14.83
N ASN A 61 12.94 66.81 -16.09
CA ASN A 61 13.71 66.85 -17.37
C ASN A 61 15.13 66.26 -17.46
N MET A 62 15.59 65.63 -18.56
CA MET A 62 15.07 65.33 -19.90
C MET A 62 16.06 64.35 -20.56
N ASP A 63 15.53 63.37 -21.28
CA ASP A 63 15.88 62.85 -22.62
C ASP A 63 17.15 63.34 -23.35
N VAL A 64 17.84 62.41 -24.03
CA VAL A 64 17.86 62.26 -25.51
C VAL A 64 18.74 61.06 -25.91
N GLU A 65 18.18 60.22 -26.80
CA GLU A 65 18.69 59.46 -27.97
C GLU A 65 20.23 59.26 -28.12
N GLU A 66 20.78 58.17 -28.67
CA GLU A 66 20.52 57.57 -29.99
C GLU A 66 21.49 56.37 -30.20
N ASP A 67 21.07 55.42 -31.05
CA ASP A 67 21.86 54.65 -32.03
C ASP A 67 22.92 53.57 -31.65
N ARG A 68 22.55 52.34 -32.07
CA ARG A 68 23.23 51.41 -33.01
C ARG A 68 24.53 50.65 -32.65
N ALA A 69 24.34 49.33 -32.69
CA ALA A 69 25.03 48.34 -33.54
C ALA A 69 26.43 47.78 -33.15
N ASP A 70 26.44 46.44 -33.19
CA ASP A 70 27.41 45.55 -33.82
C ASP A 70 28.59 44.93 -33.02
N GLU A 71 28.71 43.61 -33.30
CA GLU A 71 29.91 42.76 -33.31
C GLU A 71 30.42 42.13 -31.99
N GLY A 72 30.26 40.80 -31.87
CA GLY A 72 31.21 39.93 -31.14
C GLY A 72 32.49 39.68 -31.98
N PRO A 73 33.28 38.62 -31.78
CA PRO A 73 33.48 37.71 -30.65
C PRO A 73 34.96 37.68 -30.17
N ALA A 74 35.31 37.00 -29.07
CA ALA A 74 36.65 36.42 -28.89
C ALA A 74 36.72 35.42 -27.73
N ASP A 75 37.01 34.18 -28.11
CA ASP A 75 37.55 33.07 -27.34
C ASP A 75 39.03 33.30 -26.96
N PHE A 76 39.45 32.88 -25.77
CA PHE A 76 40.81 32.41 -25.46
C PHE A 76 40.79 31.58 -24.16
N GLY A 77 41.19 30.32 -24.29
CA GLY A 77 41.09 29.31 -23.23
C GLY A 77 42.24 29.24 -22.22
N GLN A 78 42.02 28.30 -21.29
CA GLN A 78 42.83 27.10 -21.03
C GLN A 78 43.42 26.90 -19.61
N LEU A 79 43.18 25.67 -19.11
CA LEU A 79 43.93 24.85 -18.13
C LEU A 79 43.62 25.13 -16.65
N ASN A 80 43.37 24.16 -15.76
CA ASN A 80 43.76 22.74 -15.73
C ASN A 80 42.90 21.90 -14.75
N ASP A 81 42.76 20.60 -15.05
CA ASP A 81 42.26 19.49 -14.23
C ASP A 81 43.06 19.25 -12.93
N ILE A 82 42.45 18.53 -11.97
CA ILE A 82 42.82 17.16 -11.53
C ILE A 82 41.86 16.67 -10.40
N ALA A 83 41.40 15.43 -10.56
CA ALA A 83 40.52 14.63 -9.70
C ALA A 83 41.17 14.09 -8.40
N TYR A 84 40.37 13.52 -7.46
CA TYR A 84 40.44 12.13 -6.93
C TYR A 84 39.62 11.90 -5.62
N THR A 85 38.70 10.92 -5.69
CA THR A 85 38.32 9.80 -4.77
C THR A 85 37.95 9.94 -3.27
N GLU A 86 36.77 9.34 -2.96
CA GLU A 86 36.39 8.36 -1.91
C GLU A 86 37.09 8.28 -0.54
N GLY A 87 36.30 8.01 0.51
CA GLY A 87 36.74 7.39 1.77
C GLY A 87 35.96 7.80 3.02
N SER A 88 35.61 6.80 3.84
CA SER A 88 34.73 6.75 5.01
C SER A 88 35.27 7.37 6.33
N ASP A 89 34.37 7.41 7.33
CA ASP A 89 34.57 7.37 8.79
C ASP A 89 34.79 8.65 9.62
N GLY A 90 33.93 8.82 10.65
CA GLY A 90 34.39 8.90 12.05
C GLY A 90 34.46 10.26 12.76
N LEU A 91 33.38 10.57 13.50
CA LEU A 91 33.31 11.09 14.88
C LEU A 91 34.17 12.29 15.38
N SER A 92 33.43 13.19 16.07
CA SER A 92 33.74 13.88 17.35
C SER A 92 34.15 15.37 17.38
N ALA A 93 33.14 16.20 17.74
CA ALA A 93 33.01 16.94 19.01
C ALA A 93 33.67 18.33 19.27
N PHE A 94 32.83 19.17 19.93
CA PHE A 94 33.07 20.40 20.72
C PHE A 94 33.57 21.68 20.00
N SER A 95 33.12 22.92 20.27
CA SER A 95 31.98 23.53 21.00
C SER A 95 32.18 25.07 21.04
N VAL A 96 31.14 25.81 21.48
CA VAL A 96 31.18 27.08 22.29
C VAL A 96 31.32 28.43 21.54
N VAL A 97 30.55 29.51 21.82
CA VAL A 97 29.32 29.82 22.62
C VAL A 97 28.70 31.17 22.11
N ASP A 98 27.43 31.47 22.44
CA ASP A 98 27.06 32.54 23.42
C ASP A 98 25.53 32.54 23.74
N GLY A 99 25.17 32.73 25.03
CA GLY A 99 23.79 32.73 25.62
C GLY A 99 23.10 34.11 25.65
N PRO A 100 22.33 34.55 26.69
CA PRO A 100 21.72 33.87 27.86
C PRO A 100 20.24 34.30 28.19
N ALA A 101 19.57 33.66 29.18
CA ALA A 101 18.87 34.29 30.36
C ALA A 101 17.75 33.44 31.05
N ASP A 102 17.99 33.11 32.34
CA ASP A 102 17.15 33.05 33.58
C ASP A 102 15.63 32.68 33.63
N ALA A 103 15.33 31.55 34.29
CA ALA A 103 14.69 31.35 35.63
C ALA A 103 13.39 32.14 36.05
N THR A 104 12.38 31.64 36.80
CA THR A 104 12.09 30.39 37.57
C THR A 104 10.65 30.44 38.19
N LEU A 105 10.05 29.24 38.39
CA LEU A 105 9.26 28.70 39.55
C LEU A 105 7.89 29.28 40.01
N SER A 106 6.82 28.45 40.06
CA SER A 106 6.40 27.63 41.25
C SER A 106 4.92 27.15 41.25
N GLY A 107 4.71 25.85 41.61
CA GLY A 107 3.58 25.21 42.36
C GLY A 107 2.17 25.11 41.73
N GLY A 108 1.35 24.07 41.87
CA GLY A 108 1.37 22.78 42.61
C GLY A 108 -0.08 22.34 43.00
N SER A 109 -0.35 21.03 43.06
CA SER A 109 -1.44 20.29 43.78
C SER A 109 -2.94 20.58 43.48
N GLY A 110 -3.92 19.67 43.51
CA GLY A 110 -4.00 18.24 43.85
C GLY A 110 -5.45 17.80 44.15
N ALA A 111 -5.66 16.47 44.19
CA ALA A 111 -6.58 15.68 45.05
C ALA A 111 -8.11 15.53 44.80
N GLY A 112 -8.55 14.26 44.93
CA GLY A 112 -9.82 13.80 45.53
C GLY A 112 -10.85 13.19 44.57
N GLU A 113 -11.59 12.11 44.82
CA GLU A 113 -11.71 11.12 45.91
C GLU A 113 -12.91 10.20 45.53
N ASP A 114 -12.88 8.94 45.96
CA ASP A 114 -14.00 8.14 46.53
C ASP A 114 -15.13 7.44 45.73
N ASP A 115 -15.14 6.11 45.94
CA ASP A 115 -16.20 5.26 46.53
C ASP A 115 -17.39 4.66 45.73
N SER A 116 -17.23 3.36 45.43
CA SER A 116 -17.87 2.22 46.15
C SER A 116 -19.37 1.86 46.01
N ARG A 117 -19.57 0.52 45.94
CA ARG A 117 -20.74 -0.32 46.33
C ARG A 117 -21.92 -0.34 45.34
N GLY A 118 -22.51 -1.48 44.97
CA GLY A 118 -22.53 -2.81 45.57
C GLY A 118 -23.97 -3.37 45.52
N GLU A 119 -24.08 -4.71 45.50
CA GLU A 119 -25.31 -5.54 45.58
C GLU A 119 -26.09 -5.75 44.26
N GLY A 120 -26.43 -6.97 43.83
CA GLY A 120 -26.21 -8.29 44.42
C GLY A 120 -27.06 -9.37 43.72
N ASN A 121 -26.55 -10.61 43.79
CA ASN A 121 -27.24 -11.92 43.80
C ASN A 121 -28.20 -12.27 42.64
N SER A 122 -27.86 -13.25 41.78
CA SER A 122 -27.80 -14.71 42.03
C SER A 122 -29.07 -15.40 41.55
N VAL A 123 -28.90 -16.47 40.76
CA VAL A 123 -29.38 -17.85 41.01
C VAL A 123 -29.55 -18.61 39.68
N VAL A 124 -28.68 -19.62 39.48
CA VAL A 124 -28.92 -21.01 38.99
C VAL A 124 -29.63 -21.17 37.63
N GLY A 125 -29.18 -21.94 36.64
CA GLY A 125 -28.24 -23.06 36.52
C GLY A 125 -28.72 -23.90 35.30
N PRO A 126 -27.84 -24.59 34.56
CA PRO A 126 -28.18 -25.21 33.27
C PRO A 126 -28.77 -26.62 33.42
N VAL A 127 -29.69 -26.97 32.52
CA VAL A 127 -30.22 -28.33 32.35
C VAL A 127 -29.59 -28.91 31.08
N VAL A 128 -28.87 -30.02 31.22
CA VAL A 128 -28.43 -30.89 30.11
C VAL A 128 -29.03 -32.27 30.36
N ASP A 129 -29.85 -32.73 29.41
CA ASP A 129 -30.45 -34.07 29.43
C ASP A 129 -29.51 -35.09 28.78
N GLY A 130 -28.98 -36.01 29.59
CA GLY A 130 -28.33 -37.25 29.16
C GLY A 130 -29.07 -38.46 29.75
N SER A 131 -29.60 -39.33 28.89
CA SER A 131 -30.36 -40.52 29.26
C SER A 131 -29.47 -41.63 29.85
N GLY A 132 -29.86 -42.17 31.02
CA GLY A 132 -29.15 -43.24 31.76
C GLY A 132 -29.40 -44.67 31.25
N PRO A 133 -29.49 -45.72 32.12
CA PRO A 133 -29.09 -45.82 33.53
C PRO A 133 -28.41 -47.16 33.92
N GLY A 134 -27.89 -47.24 35.16
CA GLY A 134 -28.07 -48.44 35.99
C GLY A 134 -26.83 -49.00 36.71
N GLY A 135 -26.92 -49.09 38.04
CA GLY A 135 -26.19 -50.09 38.83
C GLY A 135 -25.54 -49.55 40.11
N ALA A 136 -26.15 -49.86 41.25
CA ALA A 136 -25.73 -49.51 42.61
C ALA A 136 -24.79 -50.56 43.22
N ASP A 137 -24.44 -50.30 44.50
CA ASP A 137 -23.74 -51.15 45.47
C ASP A 137 -22.20 -51.04 45.37
N GLY A 138 -21.42 -50.73 46.41
CA GLY A 138 -21.61 -50.83 47.86
C GLY A 138 -20.28 -51.31 48.45
N ASP A 139 -19.98 -50.90 49.68
CA ASP A 139 -18.96 -51.44 50.58
C ASP A 139 -17.50 -50.93 50.46
N GLU A 140 -17.23 -49.83 51.19
CA GLU A 140 -16.08 -49.74 52.13
C GLU A 140 -16.18 -50.85 53.21
N PRO A 141 -15.13 -51.26 53.99
CA PRO A 141 -14.18 -50.36 54.68
C PRO A 141 -12.79 -50.89 55.10
N GLY A 142 -12.00 -49.99 55.69
CA GLY A 142 -10.90 -50.25 56.65
C GLY A 142 -9.70 -49.34 56.37
N GLY A 143 -9.47 -48.20 57.05
CA GLY A 143 -9.54 -47.96 58.51
C GLY A 143 -8.28 -48.53 59.16
N GLU A 144 -7.49 -47.88 60.01
CA GLU A 144 -7.58 -46.73 60.92
C GLU A 144 -6.11 -46.29 61.24
N GLY A 145 -5.77 -45.17 61.86
CA GLY A 145 -6.48 -44.18 62.67
C GLY A 145 -5.60 -42.92 62.81
N GLY A 146 -6.06 -41.77 63.31
CA GLY A 146 -6.85 -41.49 64.51
C GLY A 146 -5.95 -40.65 65.45
N GLY A 147 -6.32 -39.50 65.98
CA GLY A 147 -7.60 -38.78 65.97
C GLY A 147 -7.49 -37.36 66.56
N GLU A 148 -8.66 -36.72 66.60
CA GLU A 148 -9.02 -35.45 67.29
C GLU A 148 -8.99 -35.61 68.84
N PRO A 149 -9.49 -34.68 69.72
CA PRO A 149 -10.15 -33.38 69.50
C PRO A 149 -9.83 -32.24 70.52
N GLY A 150 -10.42 -31.05 70.31
CA GLY A 150 -10.74 -30.11 71.42
C GLY A 150 -10.76 -28.63 71.02
N GLY A 151 -11.95 -28.02 71.02
CA GLY A 151 -12.12 -26.57 70.87
C GLY A 151 -12.35 -25.84 72.21
N GLU A 152 -12.04 -24.54 72.23
CA GLU A 152 -12.77 -23.37 72.79
C GLU A 152 -11.80 -22.22 73.17
N GLY A 153 -12.04 -21.01 72.60
CA GLY A 153 -12.06 -19.75 73.36
C GLY A 153 -10.86 -18.77 73.38
N ASP A 154 -11.10 -17.60 72.77
CA ASP A 154 -10.69 -16.20 73.12
C ASP A 154 -9.28 -15.61 72.81
N GLY A 155 -9.20 -14.93 71.63
CA GLY A 155 -8.75 -13.52 71.41
C GLY A 155 -7.23 -13.16 71.38
N PRO A 156 -6.91 -11.90 70.99
CA PRO A 156 -6.83 -11.29 69.64
C PRO A 156 -5.36 -11.08 69.18
N ASP A 157 -5.10 -10.79 67.90
CA ASP A 157 -4.05 -9.87 67.38
C ASP A 157 -3.62 -10.19 65.93
N GLY A 158 -3.74 -9.18 65.05
CA GLY A 158 -2.92 -8.98 63.84
C GLY A 158 -3.41 -9.59 62.51
N PRO A 159 -3.59 -8.79 61.44
CA PRO A 159 -3.38 -9.31 60.09
C PRO A 159 -1.87 -9.54 59.92
N GLY A 160 -1.48 -10.78 59.64
CA GLY A 160 -0.15 -11.06 59.10
C GLY A 160 -0.04 -10.46 57.68
N PRO A 161 1.18 -10.19 57.19
CA PRO A 161 1.37 -9.58 55.89
C PRO A 161 0.84 -10.50 54.79
N ASP A 162 -0.04 -9.95 53.95
CA ASP A 162 -0.44 -10.53 52.67
C ASP A 162 0.81 -10.69 51.78
N ILE A 163 0.98 -11.88 51.21
CA ILE A 163 2.09 -12.22 50.31
C ILE A 163 1.69 -11.77 48.89
N PRO A 164 2.50 -10.95 48.18
CA PRO A 164 2.17 -10.49 46.82
C PRO A 164 2.24 -11.61 45.77
N ALA A 165 1.68 -11.32 44.58
CA ALA A 165 1.55 -12.23 43.44
C ALA A 165 2.87 -12.93 43.11
N VAL A 166 2.80 -14.26 43.02
CA VAL A 166 3.95 -15.16 42.95
C VAL A 166 4.73 -14.97 41.64
N ASP A 167 5.97 -14.50 41.75
CA ASP A 167 7.01 -14.64 40.72
C ASP A 167 7.09 -16.15 40.35
N PRO A 168 6.87 -16.54 39.08
CA PRO A 168 6.81 -17.95 38.71
C PRO A 168 8.14 -18.64 38.98
N ASP A 169 8.21 -19.38 40.09
CA ASP A 169 9.35 -20.20 40.49
C ASP A 169 9.49 -21.42 39.56
N PRO A 170 10.54 -21.53 38.74
CA PRO A 170 10.87 -22.75 38.03
C PRO A 170 11.87 -23.55 38.88
N GLY A 171 11.44 -24.70 39.44
CA GLY A 171 12.43 -25.68 39.93
C GLY A 171 13.27 -26.26 38.77
N PRO A 172 14.46 -26.86 39.00
CA PRO A 172 15.09 -27.28 40.26
C PRO A 172 16.34 -26.44 40.64
N SER A 173 17.05 -26.85 41.71
CA SER A 173 18.24 -26.25 42.36
C SER A 173 19.49 -26.00 41.49
N LYS A 174 19.36 -25.98 40.16
CA LYS A 174 20.43 -25.87 39.17
C LYS A 174 20.15 -24.72 38.21
N LEU A 175 21.17 -23.92 37.87
CA LEU A 175 21.04 -22.87 36.84
C LEU A 175 20.71 -23.50 35.47
N PRO A 176 19.86 -22.87 34.64
CA PRO A 176 19.68 -23.26 33.25
C PRO A 176 21.01 -23.26 32.50
N GLU A 177 21.21 -24.22 31.59
CA GLU A 177 22.40 -24.23 30.73
C GLU A 177 22.45 -22.94 29.89
N GLY A 178 23.61 -22.26 29.87
CA GLY A 178 23.83 -21.05 29.09
C GLY A 178 23.59 -19.70 29.79
N LEU A 179 23.09 -19.65 31.04
CA LEU A 179 22.72 -18.38 31.67
C LEU A 179 23.89 -17.38 31.90
N VAL A 180 25.18 -17.81 31.93
CA VAL A 180 26.32 -16.88 32.17
C VAL A 180 27.66 -17.34 31.55
N GLU A 181 27.73 -17.92 30.34
CA GLU A 181 29.02 -18.40 29.77
C GLU A 181 29.87 -17.31 29.08
N GLY A 182 29.90 -16.09 29.62
CA GLY A 182 30.39 -14.92 28.88
C GLY A 182 31.84 -14.45 29.10
N VAL A 183 32.54 -14.79 30.19
CA VAL A 183 33.59 -13.84 30.66
C VAL A 183 35.06 -14.32 30.70
N THR A 184 35.39 -15.60 30.53
CA THR A 184 36.81 -16.01 30.42
C THR A 184 37.20 -16.72 29.13
N GLY A 185 36.26 -17.03 28.22
CA GLY A 185 36.57 -17.76 26.98
C GLY A 185 37.03 -19.21 27.17
N ASP A 186 37.27 -19.65 28.40
CA ASP A 186 37.61 -21.02 28.77
C ASP A 186 36.37 -21.71 29.40
N GLN A 187 35.97 -22.86 28.86
CA GLN A 187 35.01 -23.78 29.48
C GLN A 187 35.57 -24.26 30.83
N LEU A 188 35.14 -23.63 31.94
CA LEU A 188 35.53 -24.06 33.28
C LEU A 188 34.86 -25.41 33.60
N PRO A 189 35.60 -26.41 34.12
CA PRO A 189 35.02 -27.68 34.47
C PRO A 189 33.97 -27.54 35.59
N ALA A 190 32.87 -28.30 35.48
CA ALA A 190 31.90 -28.44 36.55
C ALA A 190 32.54 -29.09 37.79
N PHE A 191 32.13 -28.67 38.98
CA PHE A 191 32.64 -29.27 40.22
C PHE A 191 32.13 -30.73 40.36
N PRO A 192 33.02 -31.72 40.58
CA PRO A 192 32.61 -33.13 40.66
C PRO A 192 31.65 -33.40 41.82
N GLU A 193 30.60 -34.21 41.61
CA GLU A 193 29.62 -34.57 42.65
C GLU A 193 30.27 -35.22 43.89
N GLU A 194 31.18 -36.19 43.68
CA GLU A 194 31.91 -36.86 44.77
C GLU A 194 32.99 -35.94 45.42
N GLY A 195 33.24 -34.77 44.81
CA GLY A 195 34.28 -33.84 45.20
C GLY A 195 35.66 -34.15 44.60
N VAL A 196 36.61 -33.24 44.79
CA VAL A 196 38.00 -33.40 44.38
C VAL A 196 38.72 -34.32 45.40
N PRO A 197 39.40 -35.40 44.96
CA PRO A 197 40.03 -36.35 45.86
C PRO A 197 41.13 -35.70 46.71
N ALA A 198 41.19 -36.09 47.98
CA ALA A 198 42.22 -35.60 48.90
C ALA A 198 43.64 -35.99 48.40
N PRO A 199 44.65 -35.12 48.53
CA PRO A 199 46.00 -35.42 48.08
C PRO A 199 46.56 -36.64 48.82
N SER A 200 47.39 -37.42 48.12
CA SER A 200 47.99 -38.66 48.65
C SER A 200 48.73 -38.40 49.97
N PRO A 201 48.70 -39.32 50.96
CA PRO A 201 49.29 -39.10 52.27
C PRO A 201 50.78 -38.73 52.20
N GLY A 202 51.13 -37.47 52.49
CA GLY A 202 52.50 -36.97 52.53
C GLY A 202 52.85 -35.85 51.54
N GLN A 203 51.92 -35.39 50.69
CA GLN A 203 52.06 -34.13 49.93
C GLN A 203 51.38 -32.96 50.68
N GLU A 204 52.03 -31.80 50.71
CA GLU A 204 51.41 -30.54 51.12
C GLU A 204 50.48 -30.07 49.99
N ALA A 205 49.18 -29.99 50.26
CA ALA A 205 48.17 -29.52 49.30
C ALA A 205 48.21 -27.98 49.18
N PRO A 206 48.11 -27.40 47.98
CA PRO A 206 47.72 -25.99 47.81
C PRO A 206 46.41 -25.71 48.54
N ALA A 207 46.29 -24.54 49.18
CA ALA A 207 45.05 -24.15 49.83
C ALA A 207 43.99 -23.81 48.77
N PRO A 208 42.79 -24.43 48.80
CA PRO A 208 41.71 -24.07 47.89
C PRO A 208 41.25 -22.63 48.10
N VAL A 209 40.90 -21.93 47.01
CA VAL A 209 40.38 -20.56 47.04
C VAL A 209 38.92 -20.60 46.60
N PHE A 210 38.01 -20.20 47.48
CA PHE A 210 36.58 -20.08 47.17
C PHE A 210 36.25 -18.59 46.97
N GLU A 211 35.57 -18.29 45.87
CA GLU A 211 35.19 -16.94 45.47
C GLU A 211 33.71 -16.91 45.07
N VAL A 212 32.94 -16.00 45.66
CA VAL A 212 31.57 -15.70 45.30
C VAL A 212 31.46 -14.22 44.97
N ILE A 213 30.91 -13.93 43.79
CA ILE A 213 30.75 -12.59 43.25
C ILE A 213 29.25 -12.26 43.22
N ALA A 214 28.87 -11.12 43.81
CA ALA A 214 27.50 -10.58 43.86
C ALA A 214 27.52 -9.03 43.74
N GLY A 215 26.39 -8.42 43.39
CA GLY A 215 26.19 -6.96 43.44
C GLY A 215 26.37 -6.20 42.11
N MET A 216 26.47 -4.86 42.17
CA MET A 216 26.43 -3.94 41.02
C MET A 216 27.50 -4.18 39.94
N ASP A 217 28.61 -4.87 40.25
CA ASP A 217 29.73 -5.06 39.31
C ASP A 217 29.45 -6.14 38.22
N ILE A 218 28.28 -6.78 38.22
CA ILE A 218 27.94 -7.89 37.30
C ILE A 218 26.61 -7.72 36.53
N THR A 219 25.79 -6.71 36.81
CA THR A 219 24.38 -6.71 36.32
C THR A 219 24.22 -6.41 34.83
N ASP A 220 25.13 -5.64 34.23
CA ASP A 220 24.99 -5.23 32.82
C ASP A 220 25.83 -6.11 31.87
N ALA A 221 26.76 -6.91 32.43
CA ALA A 221 27.70 -7.74 31.67
C ALA A 221 27.50 -9.26 31.85
N TYR A 222 26.66 -9.71 32.80
CA TYR A 222 26.57 -11.13 33.18
C TYR A 222 25.14 -11.68 33.36
N GLY A 223 24.09 -10.90 33.06
CA GLY A 223 22.70 -11.40 33.01
C GLY A 223 22.13 -11.96 34.33
N VAL A 224 22.70 -11.59 35.48
CA VAL A 224 22.25 -12.05 36.81
C VAL A 224 21.02 -11.28 37.31
N GLU A 225 20.10 -11.96 37.98
CA GLU A 225 18.86 -11.37 38.50
C GLU A 225 19.12 -10.53 39.76
N ARG A 226 18.54 -9.32 39.85
CA ARG A 226 18.65 -8.44 41.03
C ARG A 226 17.58 -8.78 42.05
N LEU A 227 17.98 -8.77 43.33
CA LEU A 227 17.08 -9.02 44.45
C LEU A 227 16.27 -7.77 44.81
N TYR A 228 15.01 -7.93 45.19
CA TYR A 228 14.14 -6.81 45.58
C TYR A 228 13.34 -7.06 46.86
N SER A 229 12.90 -5.98 47.50
CA SER A 229 12.10 -6.03 48.73
C SER A 229 10.81 -6.80 48.51
N GLY A 230 10.46 -7.71 49.41
CA GLY A 230 9.27 -8.55 49.29
C GLY A 230 9.41 -9.75 48.36
N GLU A 231 10.57 -9.97 47.73
CA GLU A 231 10.83 -11.14 46.90
C GLU A 231 10.87 -12.42 47.75
N LEU A 232 10.31 -13.51 47.19
CA LEU A 232 10.41 -14.85 47.76
C LEU A 232 11.79 -15.43 47.42
N LEU A 233 12.68 -15.50 48.40
CA LEU A 233 14.02 -16.06 48.22
C LEU A 233 14.00 -17.59 48.26
N THR A 234 14.65 -18.17 47.25
CA THR A 234 14.98 -19.59 47.17
C THR A 234 16.48 -19.75 46.95
N ASP A 235 17.00 -20.97 47.18
CA ASP A 235 18.38 -21.31 46.84
C ASP A 235 18.64 -20.98 45.36
N TRP A 236 17.70 -21.30 44.47
CA TRP A 236 17.79 -21.02 43.04
C TRP A 236 17.91 -19.52 42.75
N LYS A 237 17.09 -18.67 43.36
CA LYS A 237 17.17 -17.20 43.22
C LYS A 237 18.53 -16.65 43.65
N LEU A 238 19.06 -17.11 44.80
CA LEU A 238 20.40 -16.71 45.25
C LEU A 238 21.52 -17.16 44.31
N LEU A 239 21.32 -18.28 43.63
CA LEU A 239 22.25 -18.78 42.61
C LEU A 239 22.14 -17.97 41.29
N CYS A 240 20.94 -17.56 40.88
CA CYS A 240 20.71 -16.65 39.74
C CYS A 240 21.26 -15.24 39.98
N SER A 241 21.41 -14.85 41.25
CA SER A 241 21.95 -13.56 41.68
C SER A 241 23.45 -13.59 42.02
N THR A 242 24.16 -14.71 41.84
CA THR A 242 25.60 -14.83 42.12
C THR A 242 26.40 -15.61 41.09
N CYS A 243 27.71 -15.39 41.06
CA CYS A 243 28.68 -16.26 40.39
C CYS A 243 29.62 -16.89 41.42
N CYS A 244 29.60 -18.21 41.56
CA CYS A 244 30.40 -18.96 42.54
C CYS A 244 31.50 -19.81 41.88
N TYR A 245 32.75 -19.63 42.31
CA TYR A 245 33.93 -20.31 41.78
C TYR A 245 34.79 -20.93 42.89
N LEU A 246 35.35 -22.12 42.63
CA LEU A 246 36.29 -22.79 43.53
C LEU A 246 37.56 -23.17 42.77
N THR A 247 38.71 -22.69 43.21
CA THR A 247 40.01 -23.00 42.58
C THR A 247 40.83 -23.95 43.45
N VAL A 248 41.25 -25.08 42.87
CA VAL A 248 42.04 -26.15 43.52
C VAL A 248 43.16 -26.57 42.58
N ASP A 249 44.41 -26.59 43.07
CA ASP A 249 45.60 -27.01 42.29
C ASP A 249 45.77 -26.31 40.93
N GLY A 250 45.28 -25.07 40.80
CA GLY A 250 45.34 -24.29 39.56
C GLY A 250 44.21 -24.55 38.57
N VAL A 251 43.23 -25.40 38.92
CA VAL A 251 41.99 -25.62 38.17
C VAL A 251 40.86 -24.89 38.88
N GLN A 252 40.16 -24.00 38.16
CA GLN A 252 38.98 -23.29 38.65
C GLN A 252 37.72 -24.03 38.22
N TYR A 253 36.83 -24.29 39.17
CA TYR A 253 35.54 -24.94 38.96
C TYR A 253 34.42 -23.92 39.14
N ARG A 254 33.38 -24.01 38.30
CA ARG A 254 32.15 -23.23 38.47
C ARG A 254 31.12 -24.03 39.26
N LEU A 255 30.52 -23.41 40.28
CA LEU A 255 29.45 -24.01 41.09
C LEU A 255 28.10 -23.52 40.56
N THR A 256 27.29 -24.44 40.03
CA THR A 256 26.02 -24.14 39.34
C THR A 256 24.82 -24.87 39.94
N GLU A 257 25.03 -25.63 41.03
CA GLU A 257 23.99 -26.36 41.75
C GLU A 257 24.40 -26.56 43.22
N PHE A 258 23.46 -26.37 44.14
CA PHE A 258 23.66 -26.71 45.55
C PHE A 258 23.51 -28.22 45.79
N GLY A 259 24.39 -28.78 46.63
CA GLY A 259 24.44 -30.21 46.90
C GLY A 259 25.24 -30.57 48.15
N GLU A 260 25.74 -31.81 48.23
CA GLU A 260 26.45 -32.31 49.42
C GLU A 260 27.75 -31.55 49.74
N ASN A 261 28.38 -30.94 48.73
CA ASN A 261 29.68 -30.27 48.85
C ASN A 261 29.65 -28.76 48.59
N PHE A 262 28.51 -28.20 48.18
CA PHE A 262 28.28 -26.76 48.04
C PHE A 262 26.90 -26.42 48.60
N GLN A 263 26.86 -25.58 49.63
CA GLN A 263 25.66 -25.26 50.39
C GLN A 263 25.58 -23.76 50.66
N VAL A 264 24.36 -23.26 50.79
CA VAL A 264 24.09 -21.91 51.28
C VAL A 264 23.66 -21.96 52.74
N GLY A 265 24.01 -20.93 53.49
CA GLY A 265 23.65 -20.72 54.89
C GLY A 265 22.19 -20.34 55.04
N SER A 266 21.79 -20.00 56.26
CA SER A 266 20.42 -19.53 56.50
C SER A 266 20.22 -18.12 55.98
N TYR A 267 19.14 -17.91 55.25
CA TYR A 267 18.66 -16.61 54.78
C TYR A 267 17.14 -16.50 55.01
N PRO A 268 16.55 -15.29 55.04
CA PRO A 268 15.12 -15.12 55.20
C PRO A 268 14.38 -15.59 53.94
N ARG A 269 13.22 -16.26 54.10
CA ARG A 269 12.43 -16.74 52.96
C ARG A 269 11.79 -15.61 52.14
N VAL A 270 11.56 -14.45 52.75
CA VAL A 270 11.02 -13.27 52.09
C VAL A 270 11.93 -12.12 52.45
N LEU A 271 12.40 -11.38 51.45
CA LEU A 271 13.24 -10.21 51.67
C LEU A 271 12.44 -9.10 52.34
N GLY A 272 12.98 -8.58 53.44
CA GLY A 272 12.47 -7.37 54.07
C GLY A 272 12.92 -6.11 53.33
N GLU A 273 12.57 -4.95 53.86
CA GLU A 273 12.99 -3.64 53.32
C GLU A 273 14.44 -3.27 53.68
N GLU A 274 15.28 -4.25 53.97
CA GLU A 274 16.69 -4.04 54.30
C GLU A 274 17.44 -3.65 53.03
N GLU A 275 18.42 -2.74 53.12
CA GLU A 275 19.20 -2.31 51.93
C GLU A 275 20.18 -3.42 51.47
N THR A 276 20.58 -4.30 52.38
CA THR A 276 21.49 -5.39 52.09
C THR A 276 21.09 -6.70 52.77
N LEU A 277 21.44 -7.83 52.13
CA LEU A 277 21.29 -9.18 52.66
C LEU A 277 22.67 -9.86 52.75
N GLU A 278 23.08 -10.28 53.93
CA GLU A 278 24.27 -11.13 54.09
C GLU A 278 23.91 -12.62 54.03
N VAL A 279 24.56 -13.37 53.13
CA VAL A 279 24.38 -14.82 53.00
C VAL A 279 25.73 -15.52 53.04
N GLU A 280 25.83 -16.59 53.83
CA GLU A 280 27.01 -17.46 53.85
C GLU A 280 26.92 -18.52 52.74
N PHE A 281 27.93 -18.59 51.87
CA PHE A 281 28.13 -19.70 50.96
C PHE A 281 29.22 -20.62 51.52
N ARG A 282 29.03 -21.92 51.41
CA ARG A 282 29.91 -22.94 51.98
C ARG A 282 30.26 -23.96 50.92
N VAL A 283 31.55 -24.22 50.72
CA VAL A 283 32.03 -25.28 49.82
C VAL A 283 33.06 -26.15 50.52
N ARG A 284 33.12 -27.45 50.18
CA ARG A 284 34.18 -28.36 50.63
C ARG A 284 34.67 -29.21 49.47
N LEU A 285 35.93 -29.63 49.54
CA LEU A 285 36.52 -30.42 48.46
C LEU A 285 35.84 -31.77 48.27
N ASN A 286 35.42 -32.44 49.35
CA ASN A 286 34.67 -33.69 49.34
C ASN A 286 34.04 -33.92 50.72
N ALA A 287 33.30 -35.02 50.90
CA ALA A 287 32.56 -35.33 52.13
C ALA A 287 33.42 -35.39 53.42
N GLU A 288 34.72 -35.68 53.29
CA GLU A 288 35.67 -35.79 54.42
C GLU A 288 36.45 -34.49 54.68
N SER A 289 36.30 -33.48 53.82
CA SER A 289 37.03 -32.21 53.90
C SER A 289 36.30 -31.17 54.76
N PRO A 290 37.04 -30.25 55.43
CA PRO A 290 36.42 -29.14 56.17
C PRO A 290 35.73 -28.15 55.22
N TRP A 291 34.68 -27.49 55.70
CA TRP A 291 33.99 -26.42 54.95
C TRP A 291 34.85 -25.15 54.86
N ILE A 292 34.86 -24.57 53.67
CA ILE A 292 35.34 -23.23 53.35
C ILE A 292 34.08 -22.35 53.26
N VAL A 293 34.06 -21.25 54.00
CA VAL A 293 32.88 -20.38 54.11
C VAL A 293 33.24 -18.99 53.60
N GLN A 294 32.38 -18.41 52.77
CA GLN A 294 32.45 -17.03 52.32
C GLN A 294 31.10 -16.36 52.53
N THR A 295 31.10 -15.22 53.22
CA THR A 295 29.91 -14.39 53.41
C THR A 295 29.85 -13.34 52.32
N VAL A 296 28.68 -13.20 51.70
CA VAL A 296 28.43 -12.30 50.57
C VAL A 296 27.29 -11.37 50.95
N GLU A 297 27.47 -10.10 50.66
CA GLU A 297 26.43 -9.08 50.85
C GLU A 297 25.76 -8.80 49.50
N PHE A 298 24.44 -8.95 49.44
CA PHE A 298 23.61 -8.60 48.29
C PHE A 298 22.97 -7.24 48.52
N THR A 299 22.85 -6.44 47.48
CA THR A 299 22.00 -5.25 47.47
C THR A 299 20.55 -5.68 47.22
N VAL A 300 19.63 -5.22 48.06
CA VAL A 300 18.19 -5.46 47.90
C VAL A 300 17.55 -4.17 47.42
N TYR A 301 17.00 -4.19 46.20
CA TYR A 301 16.36 -3.03 45.60
C TYR A 301 14.97 -2.82 46.18
N PRO A 302 14.52 -1.58 46.39
CA PRO A 302 13.19 -1.33 46.95
C PRO A 302 12.07 -1.73 45.99
N TYR A 303 12.28 -1.69 44.67
CA TYR A 303 11.24 -1.90 43.66
C TYR A 303 11.71 -2.80 42.50
N LYS A 304 10.76 -3.55 41.92
CA LYS A 304 10.89 -4.22 40.61
C LYS A 304 9.64 -3.88 39.78
N LEU A 305 9.81 -3.32 38.59
CA LEU A 305 8.72 -2.95 37.68
C LEU A 305 8.77 -3.81 36.42
N TYR A 306 7.66 -4.44 36.07
CA TYR A 306 7.45 -5.14 34.80
C TYR A 306 6.52 -4.34 33.87
N VAL A 307 6.94 -4.15 32.62
CA VAL A 307 6.12 -3.55 31.56
C VAL A 307 5.71 -4.65 30.57
N GLN A 308 4.40 -4.86 30.39
CA GLN A 308 3.84 -5.91 29.52
C GLN A 308 3.29 -5.33 28.21
N GLY A 309 3.20 -6.16 27.17
CA GLY A 309 2.51 -5.83 25.92
C GLY A 309 1.01 -6.20 25.93
N TRP A 310 0.34 -6.08 24.79
CA TRP A 310 -1.10 -6.36 24.62
C TRP A 310 -1.47 -7.84 24.79
N GLU A 311 -0.57 -8.74 24.40
CA GLU A 311 -0.82 -10.18 24.54
C GLU A 311 -0.50 -10.64 25.96
N ALA A 312 -1.37 -11.48 26.51
CA ALA A 312 -1.17 -12.04 27.85
C ALA A 312 0.16 -12.84 27.91
N GLY A 313 1.14 -12.32 28.67
CA GLY A 313 2.47 -12.91 28.79
C GLY A 313 3.55 -12.27 27.90
N SER A 314 3.18 -11.32 27.02
CA SER A 314 4.15 -10.51 26.27
C SER A 314 4.90 -9.54 27.20
N TYR A 315 6.20 -9.41 26.96
CA TYR A 315 7.13 -8.72 27.84
C TYR A 315 7.89 -7.64 27.07
N LEU A 316 7.83 -6.40 27.56
CA LEU A 316 8.51 -5.25 26.94
C LEU A 316 9.79 -4.87 27.70
N ALA A 317 9.73 -4.75 29.04
CA ALA A 317 10.89 -4.36 29.86
C ALA A 317 10.74 -4.67 31.36
N THR A 318 11.88 -4.73 32.08
CA THR A 318 11.96 -4.82 33.56
C THR A 318 12.89 -3.71 34.07
N TYR A 319 12.48 -3.04 35.14
CA TYR A 319 13.25 -2.01 35.84
C TYR A 319 13.40 -2.32 37.33
N TYR A 320 14.47 -1.83 37.95
CA TYR A 320 14.69 -1.88 39.41
C TYR A 320 14.95 -0.47 39.94
N PRO A 321 13.92 0.40 39.97
CA PRO A 321 14.10 1.80 40.33
C PRO A 321 14.51 1.96 41.81
N GLU A 322 15.28 3.01 42.08
CA GLU A 322 15.56 3.50 43.43
C GLU A 322 14.34 4.22 44.04
N GLU A 323 14.44 4.59 45.31
CA GLU A 323 13.40 5.40 45.97
C GLU A 323 13.28 6.77 45.30
N ASP A 324 12.04 7.14 44.93
CA ASP A 324 11.70 8.33 44.16
C ASP A 324 12.20 8.34 42.68
N GLU A 325 12.57 7.20 42.10
CA GLU A 325 12.92 7.07 40.69
C GLU A 325 11.70 6.72 39.81
N ALA A 326 11.34 7.63 38.89
CA ALA A 326 10.26 7.43 37.93
C ALA A 326 10.78 6.73 36.65
N VAL A 327 10.07 5.71 36.20
CA VAL A 327 10.37 5.01 34.93
C VAL A 327 9.58 5.65 33.80
N ASP A 328 10.28 6.06 32.74
CA ASP A 328 9.65 6.58 31.51
C ASP A 328 9.10 5.42 30.66
N LEU A 329 7.78 5.40 30.49
CA LEU A 329 7.06 4.41 29.70
C LEU A 329 6.84 4.83 28.24
N ASN A 330 7.08 6.10 27.89
CA ASN A 330 6.87 6.59 26.53
C ASN A 330 7.82 5.94 25.52
N GLY A 331 9.05 5.61 25.93
CA GLY A 331 10.04 4.98 25.06
C GLY A 331 9.68 3.56 24.61
N HIS A 332 8.72 2.90 25.27
CA HIS A 332 8.25 1.55 24.91
C HIS A 332 7.06 1.56 23.96
N ARG A 333 6.61 2.74 23.59
CA ARG A 333 5.51 2.95 22.66
C ARG A 333 5.84 2.43 21.26
N ASP A 334 7.04 2.69 20.77
CA ASP A 334 7.46 2.28 19.42
C ASP A 334 7.57 0.74 19.30
N ALA A 335 7.82 0.05 20.43
CA ALA A 335 7.81 -1.41 20.50
C ALA A 335 6.39 -2.01 20.43
N LEU A 336 5.34 -1.23 20.76
CA LEU A 336 3.94 -1.61 20.54
C LEU A 336 3.47 -1.31 19.10
N PHE A 337 4.15 -0.41 18.39
CA PHE A 337 3.80 0.08 17.06
C PHE A 337 5.03 0.13 16.13
N PRO A 338 5.53 -1.01 15.63
CA PRO A 338 6.73 -1.04 14.79
C PRO A 338 6.55 -0.26 13.48
N GLU A 339 7.62 0.39 13.00
CA GLU A 339 7.67 1.28 11.81
C GLU A 339 7.16 0.64 10.51
N GLU A 340 7.08 -0.69 10.42
CA GLU A 340 6.53 -1.39 9.25
C GLU A 340 5.00 -1.21 9.09
N VAL A 341 4.31 -0.67 10.10
CA VAL A 341 2.89 -0.26 10.01
C VAL A 341 2.74 1.25 9.70
N ILE A 342 3.83 2.02 9.73
CA ILE A 342 3.83 3.49 9.52
C ILE A 342 4.03 3.86 8.04
N LEU A 343 4.35 2.90 7.17
CA LEU A 343 4.46 3.15 5.73
C LEU A 343 3.31 2.47 4.97
N GLY A 344 2.11 3.05 5.07
CA GLY A 344 1.00 2.57 4.25
C GLY A 344 -0.37 3.22 4.42
N SER A 345 -0.49 4.56 4.44
CA SER A 345 -1.55 5.33 3.73
C SER A 345 -1.88 6.70 4.36
N LEU A 346 -1.67 7.77 3.59
CA LEU A 346 -2.62 8.86 3.30
C LEU A 346 -3.30 9.71 4.39
N PHE A 347 -2.91 9.67 5.66
CA PHE A 347 -3.42 10.64 6.63
C PHE A 347 -2.30 11.52 7.19
N ASP A 348 -2.55 12.84 7.18
CA ASP A 348 -1.75 13.82 7.90
C ASP A 348 -1.49 13.33 9.33
N ALA A 349 -0.25 13.47 9.79
CA ALA A 349 0.21 13.05 11.11
C ALA A 349 -0.63 13.66 12.23
N VAL A 350 -1.68 12.96 12.64
CA VAL A 350 -2.28 13.13 13.96
C VAL A 350 -1.21 12.68 14.96
N PRO A 351 -0.88 13.48 16.01
CA PRO A 351 0.09 13.08 17.01
C PRO A 351 -0.33 11.72 17.56
N LEU A 352 0.60 10.77 17.53
CA LEU A 352 0.41 9.39 17.97
C LEU A 352 -0.34 9.36 19.32
N GLU A 353 -0.11 10.35 20.18
CA GLU A 353 -0.80 10.68 21.46
C GLU A 353 -2.34 10.60 21.45
N GLU A 354 -3.01 10.70 20.29
CA GLU A 354 -4.47 10.52 20.18
C GLU A 354 -4.92 9.05 20.06
N TYR A 355 -4.02 8.09 19.78
CA TYR A 355 -4.35 6.69 19.49
C TYR A 355 -3.98 5.67 20.58
N PHE A 356 -3.23 6.11 21.60
CA PHE A 356 -2.84 5.30 22.75
C PHE A 356 -3.24 6.04 24.02
N GLU A 357 -4.35 5.62 24.65
CA GLU A 357 -4.91 6.28 25.85
C GLU A 357 -3.98 6.16 27.09
N GLY A 358 -2.94 5.33 27.01
CA GLY A 358 -1.91 5.17 28.03
C GLY A 358 -1.82 3.76 28.59
N TRP A 359 -1.05 3.64 29.65
CA TRP A 359 -0.85 2.42 30.40
C TRP A 359 -1.79 2.37 31.59
N ALA A 360 -1.85 1.23 32.27
CA ALA A 360 -2.56 1.03 33.52
C ALA A 360 -1.73 0.17 34.46
N ASP A 361 -1.70 0.54 35.74
CA ASP A 361 -1.15 -0.31 36.78
C ASP A 361 -2.01 -1.58 36.92
N ALA A 362 -1.41 -2.75 36.88
CA ALA A 362 -2.13 -4.02 36.96
C ALA A 362 -2.71 -4.30 38.37
N ALA A 363 -2.20 -3.65 39.41
CA ALA A 363 -2.66 -3.84 40.78
C ALA A 363 -4.02 -3.16 41.03
N ASP A 364 -4.24 -1.98 40.45
CA ASP A 364 -5.44 -1.17 40.72
C ASP A 364 -6.16 -0.62 39.47
N GLY A 365 -5.59 -0.80 38.27
CA GLY A 365 -6.14 -0.35 37.00
C GLY A 365 -6.03 1.16 36.78
N SER A 366 -5.26 1.88 37.60
CA SER A 366 -5.10 3.33 37.47
C SER A 366 -4.35 3.70 36.18
N PRO A 367 -4.82 4.69 35.41
CA PRO A 367 -4.17 5.07 34.15
C PRO A 367 -2.83 5.77 34.41
N VAL A 368 -1.82 5.37 33.65
CA VAL A 368 -0.42 5.83 33.72
C VAL A 368 -0.04 6.32 32.34
N ILE A 369 0.18 7.63 32.21
CA ILE A 369 0.25 8.24 30.88
C ILE A 369 1.67 8.15 30.30
N SER A 370 2.70 8.44 31.11
CA SER A 370 4.08 8.54 30.60
C SER A 370 5.17 8.17 31.60
N GLN A 371 4.98 8.43 32.89
CA GLN A 371 5.94 8.09 33.94
C GLN A 371 5.26 7.25 35.00
N TYR A 372 5.95 6.20 35.44
CA TYR A 372 5.47 5.32 36.50
C TYR A 372 6.43 5.34 37.68
N GLU A 373 5.89 5.70 38.84
CA GLU A 373 6.56 5.59 40.13
C GLU A 373 5.88 4.45 40.91
N PRO A 374 6.59 3.35 41.25
CA PRO A 374 6.03 2.27 42.02
C PRO A 374 5.48 2.75 43.37
N ALA A 375 4.19 2.49 43.62
CA ALA A 375 3.50 3.01 44.80
C ALA A 375 3.91 2.34 46.13
N ALA A 376 4.48 1.14 46.06
CA ALA A 376 4.92 0.37 47.22
C ALA A 376 6.15 -0.48 46.89
N LYS A 377 7.01 -0.69 47.89
CA LYS A 377 8.19 -1.55 47.76
C LYS A 377 7.76 -2.96 47.34
N GLY A 378 8.44 -3.53 46.35
CA GLY A 378 8.10 -4.82 45.77
C GLY A 378 7.85 -4.79 44.26
N LEU A 379 7.15 -5.82 43.79
CA LEU A 379 6.85 -6.04 42.39
C LEU A 379 5.64 -5.19 41.94
N SER A 380 5.84 -4.38 40.92
CA SER A 380 4.78 -3.63 40.21
C SER A 380 4.70 -4.10 38.76
N ILE A 381 3.49 -4.13 38.19
CA ILE A 381 3.26 -4.55 36.80
C ILE A 381 2.41 -3.49 36.12
N VAL A 382 2.81 -3.04 34.94
CA VAL A 382 2.08 -2.06 34.11
C VAL A 382 1.71 -2.68 32.76
N ARG A 383 0.48 -2.43 32.30
CA ARG A 383 -0.11 -3.00 31.07
C ARG A 383 -0.81 -1.92 30.23
N PRO A 384 -1.01 -2.10 28.91
CA PRO A 384 -1.86 -1.20 28.12
C PRO A 384 -3.35 -1.24 28.54
N LEU A 385 -4.10 -0.14 28.38
CA LEU A 385 -5.54 -0.02 28.74
C LEU A 385 -6.48 -0.88 27.84
N PRO A 386 -7.46 -1.67 28.37
CA PRO A 386 -8.28 -2.63 27.61
C PRO A 386 -9.54 -2.07 26.86
N PHE A 387 -10.08 -2.85 25.89
CA PHE A 387 -11.24 -2.56 25.00
C PHE A 387 -12.50 -1.98 25.68
N ARG A 388 -13.26 -1.13 24.96
CA ARG A 388 -14.63 -0.76 25.40
C ARG A 388 -15.57 -1.97 25.21
N PRO A 389 -16.35 -2.34 26.23
CA PRO A 389 -17.21 -3.52 26.16
C PRO A 389 -18.33 -3.32 25.14
N VAL A 390 -18.47 -4.27 24.21
CA VAL A 390 -19.60 -4.34 23.26
C VAL A 390 -20.63 -5.40 23.69
N PRO A 391 -21.91 -5.23 23.32
CA PRO A 391 -22.95 -6.24 23.56
C PRO A 391 -22.59 -7.59 22.92
N ALA A 392 -23.06 -8.68 23.53
CA ALA A 392 -22.82 -10.03 23.01
C ALA A 392 -23.38 -10.21 21.59
N GLY A 393 -22.60 -10.85 20.71
CA GLY A 393 -22.96 -11.11 19.32
C GLY A 393 -22.45 -10.08 18.31
N TYR A 394 -21.87 -8.97 18.78
CA TYR A 394 -21.12 -8.04 17.93
C TYR A 394 -19.64 -8.43 17.93
N GLU A 395 -19.02 -8.40 16.77
CA GLU A 395 -17.57 -8.63 16.60
C GLU A 395 -16.89 -7.30 16.30
N VAL A 396 -15.83 -7.02 17.05
CA VAL A 396 -15.02 -5.81 16.91
C VAL A 396 -13.57 -6.14 16.65
N GLN A 397 -12.94 -5.33 15.82
CA GLN A 397 -11.50 -5.33 15.57
C GLN A 397 -10.95 -3.96 15.94
N TYR A 398 -9.68 -3.90 16.35
CA TYR A 398 -9.00 -2.62 16.52
C TYR A 398 -8.08 -2.38 15.32
N SER A 399 -8.31 -1.25 14.66
CA SER A 399 -7.55 -0.84 13.50
C SER A 399 -7.19 0.62 13.71
N TRP A 400 -5.90 0.93 13.77
CA TRP A 400 -5.41 2.31 13.64
C TRP A 400 -5.93 3.27 14.72
N GLY A 401 -6.17 2.76 15.94
CA GLY A 401 -6.71 3.59 17.02
C GLY A 401 -8.24 3.68 17.09
N SER A 402 -8.94 3.00 16.19
CA SER A 402 -10.41 2.94 16.09
C SER A 402 -10.91 1.55 16.51
N GLN A 403 -11.99 1.52 17.29
CA GLN A 403 -12.74 0.30 17.54
C GLN A 403 -13.75 0.10 16.41
N ASP A 404 -13.39 -0.80 15.49
CA ASP A 404 -14.13 -1.09 14.27
C ASP A 404 -15.12 -2.22 14.48
N LEU A 405 -16.38 -2.02 14.11
CA LEU A 405 -17.38 -3.08 14.11
C LEU A 405 -17.28 -3.90 12.83
N VAL A 406 -16.85 -5.16 12.94
CA VAL A 406 -16.59 -6.07 11.80
C VAL A 406 -17.63 -7.17 11.66
N GLY A 407 -18.44 -7.42 12.69
CA GLY A 407 -19.51 -8.41 12.65
C GLY A 407 -20.71 -8.04 13.51
N ALA A 408 -21.88 -8.54 13.11
CA ALA A 408 -23.15 -8.34 13.79
C ALA A 408 -23.81 -9.70 14.11
N PRO A 409 -24.79 -9.75 15.04
CA PRO A 409 -25.45 -10.99 15.39
C PRO A 409 -26.13 -11.65 14.17
N GLU A 410 -25.96 -12.97 13.99
CA GLU A 410 -26.45 -13.73 12.81
C GLU A 410 -27.95 -13.55 12.51
N ASP A 411 -28.79 -13.34 13.54
CA ASP A 411 -30.25 -13.18 13.41
C ASP A 411 -30.72 -11.71 13.45
N ALA A 412 -29.82 -10.72 13.39
CA ALA A 412 -30.17 -9.32 13.55
C ALA A 412 -30.87 -8.76 12.30
N THR A 413 -32.17 -8.44 12.42
CA THR A 413 -32.88 -7.67 11.38
C THR A 413 -32.69 -6.17 11.52
N VAL A 414 -32.21 -5.68 12.67
CA VAL A 414 -31.87 -4.28 12.90
C VAL A 414 -30.42 -4.22 13.36
N LEU A 415 -29.59 -3.47 12.65
CA LEU A 415 -28.21 -3.20 13.04
C LEU A 415 -28.18 -1.99 13.99
N ASP A 416 -28.32 -2.26 15.29
CA ASP A 416 -28.19 -1.24 16.34
C ASP A 416 -26.72 -1.09 16.72
N ILE A 417 -26.01 -0.12 16.15
CA ILE A 417 -24.56 0.01 16.34
C ILE A 417 -24.29 0.49 17.77
N PRO A 418 -23.47 -0.23 18.57
CA PRO A 418 -23.20 0.13 19.95
C PRO A 418 -22.52 1.50 20.08
N GLN A 419 -22.89 2.26 21.12
CA GLN A 419 -22.18 3.49 21.47
C GLN A 419 -20.72 3.19 21.81
N GLY A 420 -19.79 3.99 21.27
CA GLY A 420 -18.35 3.83 21.49
C GLY A 420 -17.61 3.11 20.36
N ILE A 421 -18.35 2.64 19.33
CA ILE A 421 -17.80 2.24 18.02
C ILE A 421 -17.49 3.49 17.21
N ASP A 422 -16.27 3.56 16.69
CA ASP A 422 -15.74 4.69 15.92
C ASP A 422 -15.89 4.45 14.41
N ALA A 423 -15.68 3.22 13.96
CA ALA A 423 -15.91 2.81 12.58
C ALA A 423 -16.76 1.53 12.47
N VAL A 424 -17.48 1.39 11.37
CA VAL A 424 -18.19 0.15 11.01
C VAL A 424 -17.64 -0.32 9.69
N SER A 425 -17.22 -1.59 9.64
CA SER A 425 -16.53 -2.22 8.52
C SER A 425 -16.99 -3.67 8.42
N ILE A 426 -18.29 -3.89 8.23
CA ILE A 426 -18.87 -5.23 8.21
C ILE A 426 -18.72 -5.82 6.81
N TYR A 427 -17.83 -6.80 6.68
CA TYR A 427 -17.54 -7.49 5.43
C TYR A 427 -18.00 -8.95 5.50
N ASN A 428 -18.85 -9.37 4.57
CA ASN A 428 -19.18 -10.79 4.36
C ASN A 428 -18.94 -11.15 2.89
N PHE A 429 -18.02 -12.11 2.66
CA PHE A 429 -17.64 -12.58 1.32
C PHE A 429 -18.52 -13.73 0.81
N ASP A 430 -19.41 -14.27 1.64
CA ASP A 430 -20.20 -15.44 1.28
C ASP A 430 -21.68 -15.10 0.97
N GLU A 431 -22.29 -14.15 1.69
CA GLU A 431 -23.70 -13.76 1.49
C GLU A 431 -23.95 -12.24 1.70
N PRO A 432 -24.86 -11.62 0.93
CA PRO A 432 -25.27 -10.24 1.16
C PRO A 432 -25.99 -10.10 2.51
N LEU A 433 -25.62 -9.08 3.28
CA LEU A 433 -26.28 -8.75 4.54
C LEU A 433 -27.50 -7.88 4.26
N GLU A 434 -28.65 -8.24 4.81
CA GLU A 434 -29.90 -7.49 4.67
C GLU A 434 -30.41 -7.10 6.06
N PHE A 435 -30.49 -5.79 6.31
CA PHE A 435 -31.07 -5.24 7.53
C PHE A 435 -32.38 -4.53 7.18
N ASP A 436 -33.41 -4.68 8.02
CA ASP A 436 -34.61 -3.84 7.95
C ASP A 436 -34.25 -2.38 8.22
N GLU A 437 -33.38 -2.15 9.21
CA GLU A 437 -33.02 -0.81 9.70
C GLU A 437 -31.58 -0.79 10.25
N VAL A 438 -30.87 0.33 10.06
CA VAL A 438 -29.54 0.58 10.64
C VAL A 438 -29.62 1.81 11.54
N ILE A 439 -29.11 1.70 12.77
CA ILE A 439 -29.09 2.78 13.77
C ILE A 439 -27.64 3.17 14.05
N VAL A 440 -27.29 4.42 13.72
CA VAL A 440 -25.94 4.98 13.84
C VAL A 440 -25.88 5.91 15.07
N PRO A 441 -25.08 5.59 16.10
CA PRO A 441 -24.95 6.39 17.32
C PRO A 441 -24.06 7.62 17.11
N GLU A 442 -23.91 8.46 18.14
CA GLU A 442 -23.07 9.66 18.11
C GLU A 442 -21.58 9.37 17.81
N SER A 443 -21.07 8.19 18.22
CA SER A 443 -19.63 7.88 18.16
C SER A 443 -19.10 7.53 16.78
N VAL A 444 -19.96 7.06 15.86
CA VAL A 444 -19.52 6.57 14.55
C VAL A 444 -19.07 7.74 13.69
N GLN A 445 -17.80 7.70 13.29
CA GLN A 445 -17.17 8.66 12.39
C GLN A 445 -16.98 8.10 10.98
N LYS A 446 -16.88 6.77 10.84
CA LYS A 446 -16.76 6.08 9.56
C LYS A 446 -17.78 4.95 9.47
N LEU A 447 -18.63 4.98 8.45
CA LEU A 447 -19.61 3.93 8.19
C LEU A 447 -19.32 3.32 6.81
N ASP A 448 -18.66 2.17 6.83
CA ASP A 448 -18.39 1.34 5.67
C ASP A 448 -19.27 0.07 5.73
N LEU A 449 -20.23 -0.01 4.82
CA LEU A 449 -21.12 -1.16 4.64
C LEU A 449 -20.86 -1.89 3.31
N TYR A 450 -19.69 -1.66 2.68
CA TYR A 450 -19.30 -2.27 1.41
C TYR A 450 -19.02 -3.76 1.59
N SER A 451 -19.98 -4.63 1.29
CA SER A 451 -19.64 -6.02 0.93
C SER A 451 -19.56 -6.11 -0.59
N SER A 452 -18.69 -7.00 -1.11
CA SER A 452 -18.61 -7.33 -2.53
C SER A 452 -19.92 -7.93 -3.10
N TYR A 453 -20.89 -8.20 -2.23
CA TYR A 453 -22.26 -8.61 -2.54
C TYR A 453 -23.35 -7.59 -2.12
N GLY A 454 -22.94 -6.44 -1.55
CA GLY A 454 -23.79 -5.35 -1.02
C GLY A 454 -24.40 -5.63 0.36
N THR A 455 -24.24 -4.71 1.33
CA THR A 455 -25.12 -4.63 2.50
C THR A 455 -26.34 -3.79 2.11
N SER A 456 -27.54 -4.34 2.24
CA SER A 456 -28.79 -3.67 1.87
C SER A 456 -29.62 -3.32 3.10
N VAL A 457 -30.22 -2.13 3.07
CA VAL A 457 -31.13 -1.65 4.13
C VAL A 457 -32.51 -1.50 3.54
N ARG A 458 -33.51 -2.21 4.07
CA ARG A 458 -34.86 -2.22 3.47
C ARG A 458 -35.65 -0.96 3.75
N THR A 459 -35.72 -0.54 5.03
CA THR A 459 -36.73 0.44 5.47
C THR A 459 -36.17 1.80 5.83
N ALA A 460 -35.09 1.89 6.62
CA ALA A 460 -34.55 3.17 7.05
C ALA A 460 -33.12 3.11 7.63
N TYR A 461 -32.40 4.22 7.48
CA TYR A 461 -31.27 4.59 8.32
C TYR A 461 -31.73 5.59 9.39
N ARG A 462 -31.34 5.36 10.64
CA ARG A 462 -31.49 6.32 11.73
C ARG A 462 -30.14 6.74 12.23
N VAL A 463 -29.97 8.03 12.45
CA VAL A 463 -28.72 8.60 12.96
C VAL A 463 -29.03 9.45 14.17
N ASP A 464 -28.25 9.31 15.25
CA ASP A 464 -28.36 10.19 16.42
C ASP A 464 -28.15 11.65 15.99
N GLU A 465 -29.00 12.55 16.49
CA GLU A 465 -28.96 13.98 16.13
C GLU A 465 -27.64 14.68 16.47
N ARG A 466 -26.81 14.08 17.35
CA ARG A 466 -25.49 14.59 17.73
C ARG A 466 -24.35 14.03 16.89
N ASN A 467 -24.59 13.03 16.05
CA ASN A 467 -23.57 12.52 15.15
C ASN A 467 -23.12 13.66 14.20
N ARG A 468 -21.81 13.85 14.09
CA ARG A 468 -21.21 14.93 13.30
C ARG A 468 -20.78 14.50 11.91
N ALA A 469 -20.64 13.20 11.66
CA ALA A 469 -20.21 12.64 10.40
C ALA A 469 -21.39 12.31 9.49
N TYR A 470 -22.54 11.92 10.06
CA TYR A 470 -23.72 11.49 9.33
C TYR A 470 -25.00 12.14 9.87
N PHE A 471 -26.01 12.23 9.02
CA PHE A 471 -27.38 12.53 9.44
C PHE A 471 -28.38 11.74 8.61
N SER A 472 -29.62 11.61 9.11
CA SER A 472 -30.71 10.96 8.38
C SER A 472 -31.84 11.91 8.05
N ARG A 473 -32.45 11.75 6.87
CA ARG A 473 -33.66 12.49 6.44
C ARG A 473 -34.56 11.56 5.65
N ASP A 474 -35.82 11.44 6.08
CA ASP A 474 -36.82 10.53 5.46
C ASP A 474 -36.32 9.08 5.33
N GLY A 475 -35.57 8.62 6.34
CA GLY A 475 -34.98 7.27 6.38
C GLY A 475 -33.77 7.07 5.48
N MET A 476 -33.30 8.10 4.76
CA MET A 476 -32.09 8.07 3.94
C MET A 476 -30.89 8.59 4.71
N LEU A 477 -29.70 8.07 4.41
CA LEU A 477 -28.44 8.41 5.06
C LEU A 477 -27.65 9.43 4.23
N PHE A 478 -27.20 10.49 4.88
CA PHE A 478 -26.38 11.53 4.28
C PHE A 478 -25.05 11.65 5.01
N ASP A 479 -23.99 11.90 4.26
CA ASP A 479 -22.73 12.40 4.79
C ASP A 479 -22.88 13.87 5.20
N ALA A 480 -22.43 14.22 6.41
CA ALA A 480 -22.58 15.55 6.98
C ALA A 480 -21.53 16.56 6.48
N TRP A 481 -20.41 16.08 5.93
CA TRP A 481 -19.31 16.91 5.43
C TRP A 481 -19.56 17.37 4.00
N GLU A 482 -19.87 16.43 3.11
CA GLU A 482 -20.10 16.71 1.69
C GLU A 482 -21.59 16.93 1.38
N GLY A 483 -22.49 16.43 2.23
CA GLY A 483 -23.93 16.44 1.95
C GLY A 483 -24.35 15.38 0.93
N ALA A 484 -23.47 14.43 0.61
CA ALA A 484 -23.71 13.31 -0.29
C ALA A 484 -24.79 12.38 0.26
N LEU A 485 -25.67 11.88 -0.61
CA LEU A 485 -26.66 10.86 -0.28
C LEU A 485 -26.01 9.49 -0.46
N ILE A 486 -25.60 8.88 0.65
CA ILE A 486 -24.78 7.66 0.67
C ILE A 486 -25.56 6.38 1.00
N GLY A 487 -26.84 6.49 1.38
CA GLY A 487 -27.68 5.33 1.67
C GLY A 487 -29.17 5.58 1.40
N ILE A 488 -29.74 4.79 0.49
CA ILE A 488 -31.16 4.81 0.15
C ILE A 488 -31.77 3.45 0.54
N PRO A 489 -32.89 3.42 1.31
CA PRO A 489 -33.56 2.16 1.61
C PRO A 489 -34.15 1.48 0.36
N THR A 490 -34.00 0.16 0.23
CA THR A 490 -34.39 -0.59 -0.98
C THR A 490 -35.90 -0.64 -1.24
N GLU A 491 -36.75 -0.47 -0.22
CA GLU A 491 -38.21 -0.38 -0.37
C GLU A 491 -38.70 1.03 -0.75
N LYS A 492 -37.80 2.02 -0.84
CA LYS A 492 -38.18 3.41 -1.11
C LYS A 492 -38.47 3.63 -2.61
N ALA A 493 -39.74 3.60 -2.97
CA ALA A 493 -40.17 3.76 -4.36
C ALA A 493 -40.14 5.21 -4.87
N VAL A 494 -40.20 6.20 -3.97
CA VAL A 494 -40.11 7.63 -4.32
C VAL A 494 -39.00 8.26 -3.49
N VAL A 495 -37.99 8.81 -4.17
CA VAL A 495 -36.79 9.40 -3.56
C VAL A 495 -36.77 10.89 -3.87
N ASP A 496 -36.87 11.73 -2.83
CA ASP A 496 -36.76 13.17 -2.93
C ASP A 496 -35.32 13.60 -2.56
N VAL A 497 -34.49 13.94 -3.55
CA VAL A 497 -33.12 14.41 -3.36
C VAL A 497 -33.13 15.94 -3.17
N PRO A 498 -32.63 16.46 -2.03
CA PRO A 498 -32.57 17.90 -1.77
C PRO A 498 -31.66 18.64 -2.76
N ALA A 499 -31.92 19.93 -2.96
CA ALA A 499 -30.99 20.80 -3.67
C ALA A 499 -29.66 20.91 -2.90
N GLY A 500 -28.54 20.90 -3.62
CA GLY A 500 -27.19 20.98 -3.04
C GLY A 500 -26.58 19.65 -2.63
N THR A 501 -27.25 18.51 -2.86
CA THR A 501 -26.64 17.18 -2.75
C THR A 501 -25.67 16.97 -3.92
N PRO A 502 -24.37 16.75 -3.68
CA PRO A 502 -23.38 16.65 -4.75
C PRO A 502 -23.43 15.30 -5.49
N SER A 503 -23.69 14.22 -4.76
CA SER A 503 -23.71 12.86 -5.28
C SER A 503 -24.79 12.00 -4.62
N VAL A 504 -25.24 10.98 -5.35
CA VAL A 504 -26.31 10.06 -4.93
C VAL A 504 -25.88 8.63 -5.20
N ALA A 505 -25.61 7.88 -4.13
CA ALA A 505 -25.30 6.46 -4.18
C ALA A 505 -26.59 5.64 -4.27
N LEU A 506 -26.77 4.93 -5.38
CA LEU A 506 -27.89 4.02 -5.59
C LEU A 506 -27.55 2.60 -5.10
N PRO A 507 -28.45 1.92 -4.38
CA PRO A 507 -28.22 0.53 -4.02
C PRO A 507 -28.36 -0.36 -5.26
N GLN A 508 -27.48 -1.38 -5.38
CA GLN A 508 -27.48 -2.33 -6.50
C GLN A 508 -28.85 -2.98 -6.74
N GLN A 509 -29.60 -3.23 -5.66
CA GLN A 509 -31.01 -3.59 -5.72
C GLN A 509 -31.83 -2.44 -5.15
N ASN A 510 -32.63 -1.79 -5.99
CA ASN A 510 -33.54 -0.73 -5.58
C ASN A 510 -34.90 -0.89 -6.28
N ASN A 511 -35.96 -0.38 -5.63
CA ASN A 511 -37.31 -0.34 -6.21
C ASN A 511 -37.72 1.10 -6.55
N ILE A 512 -36.76 1.96 -6.91
CA ILE A 512 -37.00 3.39 -7.13
C ILE A 512 -37.82 3.54 -8.40
N ALA A 513 -39.09 3.92 -8.26
CA ALA A 513 -39.99 4.20 -9.37
C ALA A 513 -39.98 5.68 -9.76
N GLU A 514 -39.70 6.58 -8.81
CA GLU A 514 -39.66 8.03 -9.03
C GLU A 514 -38.48 8.66 -8.26
N LEU A 515 -37.62 9.40 -8.95
CA LEU A 515 -36.47 10.11 -8.40
C LEU A 515 -36.63 11.61 -8.66
N ARG A 516 -36.82 12.41 -7.60
CA ARG A 516 -36.99 13.86 -7.71
C ARG A 516 -35.68 14.56 -7.36
N LEU A 517 -35.12 15.28 -8.31
CA LEU A 517 -33.86 15.99 -8.16
C LEU A 517 -34.13 17.49 -8.21
N ASN A 518 -33.82 18.20 -7.13
CA ASN A 518 -34.19 19.61 -6.96
C ASN A 518 -33.03 20.60 -7.19
N SER A 519 -31.85 20.11 -7.59
CA SER A 519 -30.66 20.94 -7.84
C SER A 519 -30.70 21.58 -9.23
N GLU A 520 -30.00 22.71 -9.37
CA GLU A 520 -29.81 23.41 -10.65
C GLU A 520 -28.99 22.60 -11.64
N GLN A 521 -27.95 21.93 -11.13
CA GLN A 521 -27.12 20.98 -11.86
C GLN A 521 -27.42 19.56 -11.39
N PRO A 522 -27.34 18.55 -12.26
CA PRO A 522 -27.51 17.17 -11.85
C PRO A 522 -26.46 16.77 -10.81
N PRO A 523 -26.84 16.02 -9.76
CA PRO A 523 -25.86 15.37 -8.90
C PRO A 523 -25.14 14.25 -9.65
N GLU A 524 -23.98 13.86 -9.15
CA GLU A 524 -23.30 12.66 -9.60
C GLU A 524 -24.16 11.42 -9.25
N LEU A 525 -24.51 10.64 -10.27
CA LEU A 525 -25.50 9.57 -10.19
C LEU A 525 -25.32 8.56 -11.33
N ASP A 526 -25.25 7.27 -11.01
CA ASP A 526 -25.31 6.19 -12.01
C ASP A 526 -26.75 5.92 -12.47
N LEU A 527 -27.15 6.47 -13.61
CA LEU A 527 -28.48 6.22 -14.20
C LEU A 527 -28.72 4.74 -14.56
N GLY A 528 -27.65 3.97 -14.80
CA GLY A 528 -27.74 2.55 -15.15
C GLY A 528 -28.20 1.66 -14.00
N ALA A 529 -28.05 2.10 -12.76
CA ALA A 529 -28.53 1.38 -11.58
C ALA A 529 -30.05 1.53 -11.36
N LEU A 530 -30.75 2.39 -12.10
CA LEU A 530 -32.21 2.54 -12.04
C LEU A 530 -32.90 1.61 -13.06
N ASP A 531 -34.04 1.02 -12.67
CA ASP A 531 -34.85 0.16 -13.54
C ASP A 531 -36.17 0.85 -13.96
N GLY A 532 -36.10 1.67 -15.01
CA GLY A 532 -37.28 2.32 -15.60
C GLY A 532 -37.92 3.38 -14.71
N ALA A 533 -37.12 4.07 -13.90
CA ALA A 533 -37.56 5.13 -13.00
C ALA A 533 -37.98 6.40 -13.78
N VAL A 534 -38.88 7.16 -13.16
CA VAL A 534 -39.25 8.52 -13.61
C VAL A 534 -38.43 9.54 -12.83
N ILE A 535 -37.53 10.23 -13.52
CA ILE A 535 -36.72 11.31 -12.97
C ILE A 535 -37.48 12.62 -13.16
N VAL A 536 -37.76 13.30 -12.05
CA VAL A 536 -38.51 14.55 -12.04
C VAL A 536 -37.58 15.69 -11.62
N VAL A 537 -37.49 16.72 -12.47
CA VAL A 537 -36.62 17.88 -12.24
C VAL A 537 -37.42 19.19 -12.33
N PRO A 538 -37.01 20.28 -11.67
CA PRO A 538 -37.61 21.59 -11.85
C PRO A 538 -37.67 21.99 -13.33
N ASP A 539 -38.82 22.53 -13.75
CA ASP A 539 -39.07 22.94 -15.14
C ASP A 539 -37.97 23.85 -15.70
N GLU A 540 -37.42 24.74 -14.86
CA GLU A 540 -36.37 25.71 -15.21
C GLU A 540 -34.97 25.09 -15.37
N HIS A 541 -34.76 23.86 -14.88
CA HIS A 541 -33.47 23.17 -14.93
C HIS A 541 -33.47 21.97 -15.88
N TYR A 542 -34.60 21.60 -16.47
CA TYR A 542 -34.73 20.43 -17.36
C TYR A 542 -33.63 20.34 -18.43
N VAL A 543 -33.29 21.48 -19.05
CA VAL A 543 -32.24 21.53 -20.08
C VAL A 543 -30.85 21.23 -19.49
N ASN A 544 -30.54 21.63 -18.26
CA ASN A 544 -29.24 21.33 -17.63
C ASN A 544 -29.04 19.82 -17.44
N TYR A 545 -30.10 19.11 -17.02
CA TYR A 545 -30.07 17.65 -16.89
C TYR A 545 -29.94 16.95 -18.26
N LEU A 546 -30.65 17.45 -19.28
CA LEU A 546 -30.49 16.95 -20.65
C LEU A 546 -29.09 17.17 -21.20
N LYS A 547 -28.45 18.31 -20.89
CA LYS A 547 -27.08 18.61 -21.32
C LYS A 547 -26.08 17.65 -20.68
N ALA A 548 -26.21 17.43 -19.38
CA ALA A 548 -25.29 16.57 -18.63
C ALA A 548 -25.43 15.08 -18.95
N TRP A 549 -26.66 14.58 -19.15
CA TRP A 549 -26.92 13.14 -19.33
C TRP A 549 -27.24 12.74 -20.77
N GLY A 550 -27.38 13.71 -21.68
CA GLY A 550 -27.79 13.47 -23.06
C GLY A 550 -29.26 13.05 -23.18
N SER A 551 -29.55 12.20 -24.17
CA SER A 551 -30.91 11.73 -24.49
C SER A 551 -31.14 10.24 -24.20
N ASP A 552 -30.12 9.51 -23.76
CA ASP A 552 -30.21 8.09 -23.39
C ASP A 552 -30.14 7.91 -21.87
N PHE A 553 -31.32 7.88 -21.23
CA PHE A 553 -31.44 7.70 -19.79
C PHE A 553 -31.44 6.22 -19.36
N GLN A 554 -30.85 5.30 -20.14
CA GLN A 554 -30.75 3.86 -19.79
C GLN A 554 -32.09 3.18 -19.49
N GLY A 555 -33.15 3.59 -20.21
CA GLY A 555 -34.51 3.09 -20.01
C GLY A 555 -35.36 3.86 -18.99
N ASN A 556 -34.77 4.84 -18.30
CA ASN A 556 -35.48 5.78 -17.42
C ASN A 556 -36.14 6.92 -18.23
N SER A 557 -37.01 7.70 -17.58
CA SER A 557 -37.70 8.84 -18.21
C SER A 557 -37.43 10.14 -17.44
N LEU A 558 -36.95 11.19 -18.11
CA LEU A 558 -36.81 12.53 -17.53
C LEU A 558 -38.06 13.37 -17.84
N ILE A 559 -38.68 13.95 -16.82
CA ILE A 559 -39.83 14.86 -16.94
C ILE A 559 -39.65 16.09 -16.05
N THR A 560 -40.36 17.16 -16.37
CA THR A 560 -40.44 18.36 -15.52
C THR A 560 -41.34 18.11 -14.31
N ALA A 561 -41.24 18.97 -13.29
CA ALA A 561 -42.13 18.94 -12.13
C ALA A 561 -43.60 19.20 -12.50
N SER A 562 -43.87 19.85 -13.63
CA SER A 562 -45.20 19.97 -14.24
C SER A 562 -45.73 18.68 -14.90
N GLY A 563 -44.88 17.66 -15.06
CA GLY A 563 -45.21 16.39 -15.70
C GLY A 563 -45.12 16.41 -17.22
N ASP A 564 -44.52 17.47 -17.78
CA ASP A 564 -44.28 17.60 -19.21
C ASP A 564 -42.90 17.03 -19.57
N ALA A 565 -42.77 16.54 -20.80
CA ALA A 565 -41.48 16.26 -21.43
C ALA A 565 -41.35 17.25 -22.59
N PRO A 566 -40.64 18.38 -22.39
CA PRO A 566 -40.40 19.36 -23.45
C PRO A 566 -39.92 18.71 -24.75
N ASP A 567 -40.35 19.22 -25.90
CA ASP A 567 -39.99 18.74 -27.25
C ASP A 567 -38.52 19.08 -27.64
N VAL A 568 -37.60 18.99 -26.68
CA VAL A 568 -36.18 19.31 -26.79
C VAL A 568 -35.36 18.07 -26.44
N TYR A 569 -34.31 17.80 -27.20
CA TYR A 569 -33.46 16.62 -27.04
C TYR A 569 -32.02 16.91 -27.47
N VAL A 570 -31.06 16.19 -26.89
CA VAL A 570 -29.64 16.28 -27.27
C VAL A 570 -29.31 15.20 -28.29
N ARG A 571 -28.61 15.57 -29.36
CA ARG A 571 -28.07 14.64 -30.35
C ARG A 571 -26.75 15.16 -30.92
N ASP A 572 -25.72 14.32 -30.89
CA ASP A 572 -24.37 14.63 -31.41
C ASP A 572 -23.81 15.98 -30.90
N GLY A 573 -23.93 16.25 -29.60
CA GLY A 573 -23.42 17.49 -28.99
C GLY A 573 -24.22 18.75 -29.32
N ALA A 574 -25.47 18.61 -29.79
CA ALA A 574 -26.38 19.71 -30.05
C ALA A 574 -27.72 19.52 -29.33
N LEU A 575 -28.23 20.60 -28.73
CA LEU A 575 -29.58 20.75 -28.22
C LEU A 575 -30.52 21.11 -29.38
N LEU A 576 -31.48 20.23 -29.64
CA LEU A 576 -32.41 20.30 -30.77
C LEU A 576 -33.84 20.37 -30.27
N ARG A 577 -34.68 21.12 -30.98
CA ARG A 577 -36.13 21.18 -30.74
C ARG A 577 -36.91 20.80 -32.00
N GLU A 578 -37.96 20.01 -31.86
CA GLU A 578 -38.93 19.81 -32.95
C GLU A 578 -39.94 20.97 -32.98
N GLY A 579 -40.04 21.66 -34.11
CA GLY A 579 -41.06 22.66 -34.36
C GLY A 579 -42.42 22.04 -34.66
N GLU A 580 -43.51 22.78 -34.41
CA GLU A 580 -44.88 22.34 -34.70
C GLU A 580 -45.12 21.96 -36.19
N ASP A 581 -44.27 22.46 -37.10
CA ASP A 581 -44.30 22.18 -38.53
C ASP A 581 -43.43 20.97 -38.95
N GLY A 582 -42.83 20.28 -37.98
CA GLY A 582 -41.91 19.16 -38.17
C GLY A 582 -40.50 19.59 -38.60
N SER A 583 -40.17 20.88 -38.51
CA SER A 583 -38.79 21.36 -38.68
C SER A 583 -37.96 21.06 -37.44
N VAL A 584 -36.69 20.68 -37.62
CA VAL A 584 -35.75 20.53 -36.52
C VAL A 584 -34.96 21.83 -36.36
N VAL A 585 -35.03 22.43 -35.17
CA VAL A 585 -34.33 23.66 -34.81
C VAL A 585 -33.10 23.30 -33.98
N LEU A 586 -31.94 23.82 -34.37
CA LEU A 586 -30.75 23.82 -33.54
C LEU A 586 -30.82 25.02 -32.60
N GLU A 587 -31.09 24.75 -31.32
CA GLU A 587 -31.19 25.78 -30.29
C GLU A 587 -29.82 26.16 -29.76
N GLN A 588 -28.95 25.16 -29.51
CA GLN A 588 -27.63 25.37 -28.95
C GLN A 588 -26.69 24.22 -29.30
N VAL A 589 -25.45 24.53 -29.66
CA VAL A 589 -24.30 23.62 -29.66
C VAL A 589 -23.75 23.61 -28.23
N LEU A 590 -23.54 22.42 -27.67
CA LEU A 590 -23.08 22.31 -26.28
C LEU A 590 -21.69 22.92 -26.11
N GLU A 591 -21.42 23.46 -24.92
CA GLU A 591 -20.19 24.20 -24.61
C GLU A 591 -18.91 23.36 -24.77
N GLU A 592 -19.03 22.04 -24.66
CA GLU A 592 -17.96 21.05 -24.89
C GLU A 592 -17.54 20.94 -26.37
N ALA A 593 -18.29 21.53 -27.30
CA ALA A 593 -17.95 21.48 -28.71
C ALA A 593 -16.63 22.22 -28.98
N ALA A 594 -15.64 21.46 -29.46
CA ALA A 594 -14.33 21.96 -29.81
C ALA A 594 -13.93 21.55 -31.23
N GLY A 595 -13.00 22.28 -31.84
CA GLY A 595 -12.49 21.99 -33.18
C GLY A 595 -13.58 22.07 -34.26
N THR A 596 -13.73 21.02 -35.07
CA THR A 596 -14.76 20.94 -36.11
C THR A 596 -16.02 20.25 -35.59
N PHE A 597 -17.14 20.97 -35.50
CA PHE A 597 -18.45 20.44 -35.15
C PHE A 597 -19.29 20.17 -36.40
N VAL A 598 -19.91 18.98 -36.48
CA VAL A 598 -20.83 18.63 -37.56
C VAL A 598 -22.25 18.82 -37.07
N VAL A 599 -22.96 19.79 -37.66
CA VAL A 599 -24.36 20.01 -37.31
C VAL A 599 -25.19 18.77 -37.68
N PRO A 600 -26.00 18.23 -36.75
CA PRO A 600 -26.71 16.98 -36.98
C PRO A 600 -27.57 16.98 -38.25
N ALA A 601 -27.55 15.87 -38.99
CA ALA A 601 -28.36 15.74 -40.19
C ALA A 601 -29.86 15.90 -39.88
N GLY A 602 -30.58 16.63 -40.74
CA GLY A 602 -32.01 16.89 -40.57
C GLY A 602 -32.34 18.24 -39.92
N VAL A 603 -31.37 18.91 -39.27
CA VAL A 603 -31.53 20.30 -38.80
C VAL A 603 -31.93 21.20 -39.97
N ASN A 604 -32.95 22.04 -39.75
CA ASN A 604 -33.55 22.92 -40.75
C ASN A 604 -33.36 24.41 -40.42
N VAL A 605 -33.37 24.77 -39.14
CA VAL A 605 -33.24 26.15 -38.65
C VAL A 605 -32.11 26.19 -37.64
N VAL A 606 -31.23 27.19 -37.75
CA VAL A 606 -30.23 27.51 -36.71
C VAL A 606 -30.71 28.78 -36.01
N GLU A 607 -31.09 28.64 -34.74
CA GLU A 607 -31.69 29.70 -33.93
C GLU A 607 -30.64 30.75 -33.51
N SER A 608 -31.11 31.92 -33.08
CA SER A 608 -30.27 32.97 -32.49
C SER A 608 -29.49 32.43 -31.27
N GLY A 609 -28.18 32.64 -31.21
CA GLY A 609 -27.36 32.14 -30.10
C GLY A 609 -27.01 30.65 -30.17
N ALA A 610 -27.26 29.97 -31.30
CA ALA A 610 -27.00 28.54 -31.40
C ALA A 610 -25.54 28.13 -31.13
N VAL A 611 -24.58 29.05 -31.20
CA VAL A 611 -23.17 28.79 -30.88
C VAL A 611 -22.61 29.78 -29.86
N SER A 612 -23.48 30.53 -29.17
CA SER A 612 -23.04 31.34 -28.03
C SER A 612 -22.60 30.40 -26.92
N ASP A 613 -21.42 30.66 -26.34
CA ASP A 613 -20.77 29.83 -25.32
C ASP A 613 -19.97 28.63 -25.85
N CYS A 614 -19.52 28.69 -27.11
CA CYS A 614 -18.57 27.71 -27.67
C CYS A 614 -17.17 28.33 -27.86
N PRO A 615 -16.33 28.43 -26.81
CA PRO A 615 -15.05 29.14 -26.86
C PRO A 615 -13.97 28.44 -27.71
N HIS A 616 -14.10 27.13 -27.94
CA HIS A 616 -13.12 26.30 -28.63
C HIS A 616 -13.61 25.75 -29.98
N LEU A 617 -14.78 26.21 -30.43
CA LEU A 617 -15.35 25.80 -31.71
C LEU A 617 -14.67 26.55 -32.85
N GLU A 618 -13.91 25.83 -33.69
CA GLU A 618 -13.09 26.38 -34.78
C GLU A 618 -13.81 26.35 -36.13
N ALA A 619 -14.60 25.28 -36.37
CA ALA A 619 -15.30 25.10 -37.63
C ALA A 619 -16.66 24.43 -37.47
N LEU A 620 -17.62 24.79 -38.34
CA LEU A 620 -18.95 24.18 -38.41
C LEU A 620 -19.19 23.55 -39.78
N VAL A 621 -19.59 22.28 -39.81
CA VAL A 621 -20.06 21.62 -41.04
C VAL A 621 -21.59 21.65 -41.06
N MET A 622 -22.14 22.46 -41.95
CA MET A 622 -23.58 22.66 -42.11
C MET A 622 -24.17 21.66 -43.12
N PRO A 623 -25.13 20.81 -42.71
CA PRO A 623 -25.74 19.84 -43.61
C PRO A 623 -26.64 20.53 -44.63
N SER A 624 -26.83 19.87 -45.77
CA SER A 624 -27.68 20.37 -46.86
C SER A 624 -29.16 20.59 -46.47
N THR A 625 -29.59 20.09 -45.30
CA THR A 625 -30.93 20.24 -44.75
C THR A 625 -31.21 21.59 -44.12
N VAL A 626 -30.18 22.35 -43.76
CA VAL A 626 -30.34 23.69 -43.17
C VAL A 626 -30.90 24.65 -44.21
N ARG A 627 -31.97 25.36 -43.85
CA ARG A 627 -32.70 26.27 -44.73
C ARG A 627 -32.75 27.70 -44.22
N VAL A 628 -32.58 27.92 -42.91
CA VAL A 628 -32.69 29.23 -42.27
C VAL A 628 -31.56 29.40 -41.25
N LEU A 629 -30.90 30.56 -41.31
CA LEU A 629 -29.98 31.05 -40.28
C LEU A 629 -30.59 32.34 -39.71
N GLU A 630 -30.89 32.34 -38.42
CA GLU A 630 -31.48 33.49 -37.73
C GLU A 630 -30.43 34.57 -37.40
N ALA A 631 -30.88 35.75 -36.96
CA ALA A 631 -29.96 36.81 -36.58
C ALA A 631 -29.19 36.38 -35.31
N GLY A 632 -27.86 36.49 -35.31
CA GLY A 632 -27.00 36.04 -34.22
C GLY A 632 -26.84 34.52 -34.13
N SER A 633 -27.24 33.75 -35.14
CA SER A 633 -27.16 32.28 -35.08
C SER A 633 -25.73 31.72 -35.07
N LEU A 634 -24.78 32.48 -35.61
CA LEU A 634 -23.35 32.14 -35.68
C LEU A 634 -22.49 33.22 -35.00
N ALA A 635 -23.06 33.88 -33.98
CA ALA A 635 -22.38 34.89 -33.18
C ALA A 635 -22.01 34.33 -31.80
N GLY A 636 -20.98 34.88 -31.16
CA GLY A 636 -20.59 34.50 -29.79
C GLY A 636 -19.71 33.24 -29.68
N ALA A 637 -19.12 32.78 -30.79
CA ALA A 637 -18.10 31.74 -30.83
C ALA A 637 -16.74 32.37 -31.23
N PRO A 638 -15.89 32.79 -30.27
CA PRO A 638 -14.72 33.61 -30.54
C PRO A 638 -13.61 32.90 -31.34
N ALA A 639 -13.58 31.56 -31.31
CA ALA A 639 -12.62 30.75 -32.06
C ALA A 639 -13.15 30.33 -33.45
N LEU A 640 -14.40 30.64 -33.79
CA LEU A 640 -15.01 30.17 -35.03
C LEU A 640 -14.36 30.86 -36.24
N GLU A 641 -13.62 30.10 -37.05
CA GLU A 641 -12.92 30.63 -38.22
C GLU A 641 -13.70 30.37 -39.51
N ARG A 642 -14.39 29.23 -39.60
CA ARG A 642 -15.02 28.80 -40.86
C ARG A 642 -16.30 28.00 -40.71
N VAL A 643 -17.22 28.16 -41.66
CA VAL A 643 -18.48 27.41 -41.76
C VAL A 643 -18.58 26.77 -43.15
N LEU A 644 -18.59 25.45 -43.20
CA LEU A 644 -18.58 24.64 -44.40
C LEU A 644 -20.00 24.23 -44.78
N PHE A 645 -20.54 24.74 -45.89
CA PHE A 645 -21.90 24.41 -46.32
C PHE A 645 -21.93 23.31 -47.38
N GLN A 646 -22.51 22.16 -47.03
CA GLN A 646 -22.62 21.00 -47.93
C GLN A 646 -23.74 21.12 -48.97
N GLY A 647 -24.69 22.03 -48.76
CA GLY A 647 -25.86 22.19 -49.61
C GLY A 647 -25.57 22.92 -50.92
N ALA A 648 -26.10 22.40 -52.03
CA ALA A 648 -26.09 23.14 -53.30
C ALA A 648 -27.04 24.36 -53.30
N LYS A 649 -27.89 24.51 -52.28
CA LYS A 649 -28.84 25.61 -52.13
C LYS A 649 -28.51 26.41 -50.87
N PRO A 650 -28.34 27.73 -50.98
CA PRO A 650 -28.04 28.56 -49.82
C PRO A 650 -29.22 28.61 -48.84
N PRO A 651 -28.95 28.54 -47.52
CA PRO A 651 -29.96 28.87 -46.53
C PRO A 651 -30.29 30.36 -46.57
N ALA A 652 -31.51 30.70 -46.18
CA ALA A 652 -31.90 32.08 -45.96
C ALA A 652 -31.21 32.61 -44.70
N ALA A 653 -30.19 33.46 -44.88
CA ALA A 653 -29.45 34.08 -43.79
C ALA A 653 -30.02 35.46 -43.43
N ALA A 654 -30.42 35.63 -42.17
CA ALA A 654 -30.83 36.91 -41.62
C ALA A 654 -29.64 37.88 -41.48
N ALA A 655 -29.92 39.19 -41.51
CA ALA A 655 -28.89 40.19 -41.25
C ALA A 655 -28.34 40.02 -39.82
N GLY A 656 -27.00 39.95 -39.70
CA GLY A 656 -26.33 39.68 -38.43
C GLY A 656 -26.29 38.21 -38.03
N ALA A 657 -26.59 37.27 -38.93
CA ALA A 657 -26.43 35.83 -38.66
C ALA A 657 -24.98 35.44 -38.36
N PHE A 658 -24.01 36.11 -38.99
CA PHE A 658 -22.57 35.93 -38.79
C PHE A 658 -22.00 37.07 -37.94
N ASP A 659 -21.04 36.77 -37.06
CA ASP A 659 -20.16 37.80 -36.53
C ASP A 659 -19.29 38.35 -37.66
N ALA A 660 -19.30 39.67 -37.85
CA ALA A 660 -18.85 40.32 -39.09
C ALA A 660 -17.31 40.36 -39.26
N GLU A 661 -16.53 39.90 -38.28
CA GLU A 661 -15.06 39.90 -38.32
C GLU A 661 -14.53 38.47 -38.12
N GLY A 662 -13.85 37.93 -39.13
CA GLY A 662 -13.03 36.70 -39.00
C GLY A 662 -13.65 35.40 -39.53
N VAL A 663 -14.98 35.26 -39.59
CA VAL A 663 -15.64 34.02 -40.03
C VAL A 663 -15.71 33.93 -41.57
N THR A 664 -15.33 32.79 -42.13
CA THR A 664 -15.43 32.49 -43.56
C THR A 664 -16.48 31.43 -43.87
N ALA A 665 -17.37 31.67 -44.83
CA ALA A 665 -18.33 30.69 -45.33
C ALA A 665 -17.77 29.93 -46.53
N CYS A 666 -17.30 28.71 -46.29
CA CYS A 666 -16.74 27.84 -47.32
C CYS A 666 -17.86 27.08 -48.05
N VAL A 667 -17.87 27.17 -49.38
CA VAL A 667 -18.85 26.50 -50.24
C VAL A 667 -18.16 25.78 -51.39
N VAL A 668 -18.73 24.66 -51.82
CA VAL A 668 -18.20 23.93 -52.98
C VAL A 668 -18.27 24.81 -54.22
N PRO A 669 -17.27 24.75 -55.15
CA PRO A 669 -17.22 25.63 -56.32
C PRO A 669 -18.49 25.60 -57.19
N THR A 670 -19.20 24.46 -57.20
CA THR A 670 -20.45 24.31 -57.95
C THR A 670 -21.64 25.06 -57.35
N ALA A 671 -21.57 25.45 -56.07
CA ALA A 671 -22.62 26.15 -55.33
C ALA A 671 -22.31 27.64 -55.10
N PHE A 672 -21.07 28.08 -55.31
CA PHE A 672 -20.60 29.44 -54.99
C PHE A 672 -21.48 30.55 -55.57
N GLU A 673 -21.75 30.51 -56.88
CA GLU A 673 -22.59 31.51 -57.56
C GLU A 673 -24.00 31.60 -56.96
N ALA A 674 -24.59 30.46 -56.56
CA ALA A 674 -25.92 30.45 -55.96
C ALA A 674 -25.92 31.11 -54.57
N TYR A 675 -24.88 30.88 -53.77
CA TYR A 675 -24.69 31.52 -52.47
C TYR A 675 -24.44 33.02 -52.61
N ALA A 676 -23.55 33.41 -53.52
CA ALA A 676 -23.22 34.81 -53.79
C ALA A 676 -24.47 35.61 -54.19
N ASP A 677 -25.28 35.09 -55.11
CA ASP A 677 -26.52 35.73 -55.54
C ASP A 677 -27.56 35.85 -54.41
N ALA A 678 -27.76 34.76 -53.65
CA ALA A 678 -28.75 34.73 -52.58
C ALA A 678 -28.39 35.65 -51.41
N TRP A 679 -27.13 35.62 -50.97
CA TRP A 679 -26.67 36.39 -49.82
C TRP A 679 -26.35 37.84 -50.17
N ALA A 680 -26.00 38.17 -51.42
CA ALA A 680 -25.94 39.56 -51.86
C ALA A 680 -27.30 40.27 -51.70
N ALA A 681 -28.40 39.52 -51.87
CA ALA A 681 -29.75 40.04 -51.67
C ALA A 681 -30.17 40.16 -50.20
N SER A 682 -29.70 39.26 -49.31
CA SER A 682 -30.11 39.25 -47.89
C SER A 682 -29.13 39.94 -46.93
N LEU A 683 -27.82 39.80 -47.14
CA LEU A 683 -26.74 40.37 -46.32
C LEU A 683 -26.11 41.63 -46.93
N GLY A 684 -26.26 41.82 -48.24
CA GLY A 684 -25.65 42.89 -49.02
C GLY A 684 -24.41 42.40 -49.79
N GLY A 685 -24.23 42.90 -51.02
CA GLY A 685 -23.21 42.38 -51.96
C GLY A 685 -21.77 42.42 -51.46
N ASP A 686 -21.37 43.50 -50.77
CA ASP A 686 -20.01 43.64 -50.24
C ASP A 686 -19.75 42.66 -49.09
N VAL A 687 -20.74 42.45 -48.21
CA VAL A 687 -20.66 41.52 -47.07
C VAL A 687 -20.63 40.07 -47.57
N ALA A 688 -21.52 39.72 -48.50
CA ALA A 688 -21.56 38.37 -49.06
C ALA A 688 -20.27 38.00 -49.81
N SER A 689 -19.66 38.96 -50.51
CA SER A 689 -18.41 38.74 -51.24
C SER A 689 -17.19 38.63 -50.33
N ALA A 690 -17.21 39.29 -49.16
CA ALA A 690 -16.16 39.18 -48.16
C ALA A 690 -16.28 37.90 -47.31
N LEU A 691 -17.49 37.38 -47.17
CA LEU A 691 -17.80 36.19 -46.36
C LEU A 691 -17.52 34.87 -47.10
N LEU A 692 -17.75 34.80 -48.41
CA LEU A 692 -17.74 33.54 -49.17
C LEU A 692 -16.35 33.15 -49.70
N GLU A 693 -15.98 31.88 -49.53
CA GLU A 693 -14.79 31.25 -50.11
C GLU A 693 -15.15 29.95 -50.86
N GLU A 694 -14.50 29.72 -52.00
CA GLU A 694 -14.58 28.46 -52.73
C GLU A 694 -13.62 27.43 -52.11
N LEU A 695 -14.17 26.31 -51.62
CA LEU A 695 -13.38 25.19 -51.08
C LEU A 695 -13.96 23.87 -51.60
N ASP A 696 -13.11 23.00 -52.14
CA ASP A 696 -13.51 21.65 -52.55
C ASP A 696 -13.36 20.71 -51.35
N PHE A 697 -14.48 20.39 -50.67
CA PHE A 697 -14.49 19.55 -49.48
C PHE A 697 -15.63 18.53 -49.52
N GLU A 698 -15.46 17.44 -48.78
CA GLU A 698 -16.45 16.37 -48.67
C GLU A 698 -16.40 15.75 -47.27
N LEU A 699 -17.55 15.66 -46.58
CA LEU A 699 -17.65 14.84 -45.37
C LEU A 699 -18.04 13.43 -45.79
N ARG A 700 -17.16 12.48 -45.54
CA ARG A 700 -17.32 11.07 -45.89
C ARG A 700 -17.65 10.27 -44.63
N ASP A 701 -18.60 9.36 -44.75
CA ASP A 701 -18.77 8.26 -43.79
C ASP A 701 -18.01 7.05 -44.35
N VAL A 702 -16.97 6.64 -43.63
CA VAL A 702 -16.10 5.52 -43.98
C VAL A 702 -16.16 4.51 -42.85
N ASP A 703 -17.00 3.49 -43.01
CA ASP A 703 -17.23 2.45 -42.00
C ASP A 703 -17.64 3.02 -40.61
N GLY A 704 -18.44 4.09 -40.60
CA GLY A 704 -18.89 4.77 -39.39
C GLY A 704 -17.95 5.85 -38.87
N PHE A 705 -16.77 6.02 -39.47
CA PHE A 705 -15.88 7.15 -39.21
C PHE A 705 -16.29 8.33 -40.09
N ALA A 706 -16.53 9.49 -39.48
CA ALA A 706 -16.73 10.75 -40.18
C ALA A 706 -15.38 11.39 -40.52
N VAL A 707 -15.03 11.46 -41.80
CA VAL A 707 -13.77 12.05 -42.28
C VAL A 707 -14.10 13.25 -43.16
N LEU A 708 -13.62 14.44 -42.78
CA LEU A 708 -13.68 15.64 -43.60
C LEU A 708 -12.47 15.67 -44.52
N ALA A 709 -12.71 15.44 -45.81
CA ALA A 709 -11.69 15.46 -46.85
C ALA A 709 -11.64 16.82 -47.55
N GLU A 710 -10.46 17.43 -47.55
CA GLU A 710 -10.10 18.67 -48.24
C GLU A 710 -8.92 18.38 -49.19
N PRO A 711 -8.57 19.27 -50.14
CA PRO A 711 -7.61 18.95 -51.21
C PRO A 711 -6.19 18.65 -50.71
N SER A 712 -5.86 19.09 -49.50
CA SER A 712 -4.54 18.94 -48.88
C SER A 712 -4.58 18.36 -47.46
N SER A 713 -5.76 18.01 -46.94
CA SER A 713 -5.93 17.54 -45.56
C SER A 713 -7.13 16.61 -45.45
N ASN A 714 -6.97 15.54 -44.68
CA ASN A 714 -8.08 14.72 -44.22
C ASN A 714 -8.12 14.83 -42.70
N LEU A 715 -9.27 15.27 -42.16
CA LEU A 715 -9.51 15.38 -40.73
C LEU A 715 -10.46 14.27 -40.31
N LEU A 716 -10.04 13.44 -39.33
CA LEU A 716 -10.95 12.49 -38.69
C LEU A 716 -11.80 13.28 -37.69
N VAL A 717 -13.07 13.46 -38.03
CA VAL A 717 -13.99 14.31 -37.27
C VAL A 717 -14.62 13.56 -36.10
N LYS A 718 -15.06 12.32 -36.33
CA LYS A 718 -15.71 11.48 -35.32
C LYS A 718 -15.53 9.99 -35.64
N ALA A 719 -15.22 9.20 -34.64
CA ALA A 719 -15.16 7.75 -34.68
C ALA A 719 -16.49 7.12 -34.23
N PRO A 720 -16.81 5.88 -34.64
CA PRO A 720 -17.98 5.18 -34.14
C PRO A 720 -17.77 4.75 -32.68
N ALA A 721 -18.76 4.97 -31.80
CA ALA A 721 -18.64 4.68 -30.36
C ALA A 721 -18.31 3.21 -30.02
N ALA A 722 -18.62 2.27 -30.93
CA ALA A 722 -18.32 0.85 -30.77
C ALA A 722 -16.92 0.44 -31.27
N VAL A 723 -16.07 1.40 -31.68
CA VAL A 723 -14.71 1.12 -32.15
C VAL A 723 -13.89 0.46 -31.04
N GLU A 724 -13.23 -0.65 -31.39
CA GLU A 724 -12.33 -1.35 -30.46
C GLU A 724 -10.87 -1.05 -30.77
N ARG A 725 -10.52 -0.83 -32.04
CA ARG A 725 -9.15 -0.58 -32.49
C ARG A 725 -9.16 0.38 -33.68
N PHE A 726 -8.14 1.22 -33.75
CA PHE A 726 -7.83 2.06 -34.90
C PHE A 726 -6.33 1.91 -35.19
N THR A 727 -5.93 1.01 -36.10
CA THR A 727 -4.51 0.63 -36.29
C THR A 727 -3.82 1.34 -37.47
N GLY A 728 -4.52 2.25 -38.14
CA GLY A 728 -4.00 2.99 -39.28
C GLY A 728 -4.03 2.20 -40.60
N ASP A 729 -4.58 0.97 -40.58
CA ASP A 729 -4.79 0.13 -41.76
C ASP A 729 -6.21 0.28 -42.33
N GLU A 730 -7.09 0.93 -41.58
CA GLU A 730 -8.48 1.20 -41.95
C GLU A 730 -8.55 2.21 -43.10
N PRO A 731 -9.56 2.13 -43.99
CA PRO A 731 -9.76 3.11 -45.05
C PRO A 731 -9.93 4.55 -44.53
N ALA A 732 -10.43 4.71 -43.30
CA ALA A 732 -10.58 6.02 -42.64
C ALA A 732 -9.23 6.68 -42.28
N ALA A 733 -8.14 5.90 -42.22
CA ALA A 733 -6.79 6.41 -41.96
C ALA A 733 -6.07 6.88 -43.24
N GLU A 734 -6.61 6.62 -44.44
CA GLU A 734 -5.96 6.94 -45.71
C GLU A 734 -5.76 8.46 -45.87
N GLY A 735 -4.50 8.89 -45.90
CA GLY A 735 -4.13 10.30 -46.04
C GLY A 735 -4.52 11.18 -44.85
N LEU A 736 -4.80 10.59 -43.68
CA LEU A 736 -5.22 11.31 -42.49
C LEU A 736 -4.14 12.27 -41.99
N THR A 737 -4.46 13.56 -41.89
CA THR A 737 -3.49 14.61 -41.49
C THR A 737 -3.72 15.11 -40.07
N ALA A 738 -4.92 14.94 -39.52
CA ALA A 738 -5.30 15.43 -38.20
C ALA A 738 -6.41 14.59 -37.59
N VAL A 739 -6.45 14.54 -36.26
CA VAL A 739 -7.56 14.01 -35.46
C VAL A 739 -8.27 15.20 -34.81
N ASN A 740 -9.58 15.31 -35.02
CA ASN A 740 -10.37 16.41 -34.50
C ASN A 740 -10.46 16.38 -32.97
N ALA A 741 -10.85 17.51 -32.38
CA ALA A 741 -11.22 17.53 -30.98
C ALA A 741 -12.39 16.56 -30.72
N ARG A 742 -12.34 15.84 -29.61
CA ARG A 742 -13.33 14.82 -29.21
C ARG A 742 -13.63 13.74 -30.26
N ALA A 743 -12.72 13.50 -31.22
CA ALA A 743 -12.99 12.57 -32.32
C ALA A 743 -13.28 11.14 -31.86
N PHE A 744 -12.61 10.68 -30.82
CA PHE A 744 -12.81 9.38 -30.17
C PHE A 744 -13.36 9.54 -28.74
N ALA A 745 -13.87 10.71 -28.35
CA ALA A 745 -14.38 10.90 -27.00
C ALA A 745 -15.46 9.86 -26.67
N ASP A 746 -15.41 9.35 -25.44
CA ASP A 746 -16.34 8.36 -24.88
C ASP A 746 -16.41 7.04 -25.66
N CYS A 747 -15.39 6.71 -26.45
CA CYS A 747 -15.25 5.40 -27.08
C CYS A 747 -14.81 4.35 -26.04
N ALA A 748 -15.72 3.98 -25.13
CA ALA A 748 -15.47 3.13 -23.97
C ALA A 748 -14.94 1.72 -24.28
N ARG A 749 -14.95 1.30 -25.55
CA ARG A 749 -14.41 0.01 -26.00
C ARG A 749 -13.09 0.11 -26.75
N LEU A 750 -12.62 1.33 -27.04
CA LEU A 750 -11.40 1.56 -27.79
C LEU A 750 -10.21 1.10 -26.94
N GLN A 751 -9.42 0.16 -27.44
CA GLN A 751 -8.28 -0.46 -26.75
C GLN A 751 -6.94 -0.05 -27.32
N VAL A 752 -6.87 0.19 -28.63
CA VAL A 752 -5.61 0.45 -29.33
C VAL A 752 -5.81 1.52 -30.39
N VAL A 753 -4.93 2.52 -30.37
CA VAL A 753 -4.83 3.56 -31.40
C VAL A 753 -3.42 3.61 -31.97
N VAL A 754 -3.30 3.46 -33.28
CA VAL A 754 -2.08 3.67 -34.05
C VAL A 754 -2.38 4.71 -35.13
N LEU A 755 -1.83 5.91 -34.97
CA LEU A 755 -2.01 6.99 -35.93
C LEU A 755 -0.95 6.91 -37.05
N PRO A 756 -1.35 7.15 -38.32
CA PRO A 756 -0.42 7.12 -39.44
C PRO A 756 0.60 8.26 -39.38
N GLU A 757 1.69 8.11 -40.11
CA GLU A 757 2.82 9.06 -40.11
C GLU A 757 2.44 10.49 -40.57
N THR A 758 1.33 10.62 -41.29
CA THR A 758 0.83 11.87 -41.85
C THR A 758 0.11 12.74 -40.83
N VAL A 759 -0.25 12.20 -39.66
CA VAL A 759 -0.95 12.96 -38.61
C VAL A 759 0.00 13.93 -37.92
N ALA A 760 -0.30 15.23 -38.04
CA ALA A 760 0.47 16.33 -37.46
C ALA A 760 -0.26 17.02 -36.29
N SER A 761 -1.56 16.78 -36.10
CA SER A 761 -2.30 17.33 -34.96
C SER A 761 -3.35 16.37 -34.42
N ILE A 762 -3.51 16.40 -33.10
CA ILE A 762 -4.50 15.68 -32.31
C ILE A 762 -5.23 16.74 -31.49
N GLY A 763 -6.55 16.85 -31.67
CA GLY A 763 -7.34 17.90 -31.04
C GLY A 763 -7.52 17.72 -29.53
N ARG A 764 -8.08 18.78 -28.89
CA ARG A 764 -8.51 18.77 -27.49
C ARG A 764 -9.43 17.57 -27.22
N GLU A 765 -9.21 16.88 -26.10
CA GLU A 765 -10.09 15.78 -25.66
C GLU A 765 -10.30 14.68 -26.72
N ALA A 766 -9.37 14.54 -27.68
CA ALA A 766 -9.54 13.64 -28.82
C ALA A 766 -9.85 12.20 -28.41
N PHE A 767 -9.33 11.73 -27.28
CA PHE A 767 -9.56 10.40 -26.70
C PHE A 767 -10.14 10.48 -25.28
N ALA A 768 -10.76 11.60 -24.90
CA ALA A 768 -11.31 11.76 -23.55
C ALA A 768 -12.34 10.66 -23.22
N GLY A 769 -12.32 10.10 -22.01
CA GLY A 769 -13.26 9.06 -21.58
C GLY A 769 -13.07 7.70 -22.26
N CYS A 770 -11.97 7.47 -22.99
CA CYS A 770 -11.63 6.16 -23.55
C CYS A 770 -11.09 5.22 -22.46
N ALA A 771 -11.93 4.83 -21.50
CA ALA A 771 -11.54 4.09 -20.30
C ALA A 771 -10.86 2.73 -20.58
N ALA A 772 -11.10 2.13 -21.76
CA ALA A 772 -10.49 0.85 -22.16
C ALA A 772 -9.20 1.00 -22.99
N LEU A 773 -8.76 2.23 -23.30
CA LEU A 773 -7.61 2.47 -24.18
C LEU A 773 -6.32 2.06 -23.47
N GLU A 774 -5.67 1.00 -23.93
CA GLU A 774 -4.43 0.50 -23.34
C GLU A 774 -3.16 0.95 -24.06
N ALA A 775 -3.24 1.22 -25.37
CA ALA A 775 -2.08 1.55 -26.19
C ALA A 775 -2.37 2.68 -27.17
N PHE A 776 -1.52 3.71 -27.13
CA PHE A 776 -1.48 4.77 -28.13
C PHE A 776 -0.11 4.82 -28.81
N TYR A 777 -0.08 4.86 -30.14
CA TYR A 777 1.16 4.99 -30.91
C TYR A 777 1.00 5.92 -32.11
N GLN A 778 1.86 6.92 -32.23
CA GLN A 778 1.93 7.80 -33.39
C GLN A 778 3.19 7.46 -34.20
N ARG A 779 3.02 7.13 -35.50
CA ARG A 779 4.11 6.62 -36.38
C ARG A 779 5.00 7.69 -37.01
N GLY A 780 4.65 8.98 -36.94
CA GLY A 780 5.26 10.01 -37.78
C GLY A 780 6.44 10.72 -37.13
N ALA A 781 7.62 10.66 -37.76
CA ALA A 781 8.85 11.33 -37.32
C ALA A 781 8.85 12.87 -37.42
N GLY A 782 7.73 13.47 -37.83
CA GLY A 782 7.56 14.92 -37.95
C GLY A 782 7.34 15.62 -36.60
N GLN A 783 6.63 16.74 -36.63
CA GLN A 783 6.12 17.38 -35.41
C GLN A 783 4.65 17.01 -35.23
N VAL A 784 4.23 16.77 -33.99
CA VAL A 784 2.82 16.53 -33.65
C VAL A 784 2.37 17.50 -32.56
N ALA A 785 1.25 18.18 -32.79
CA ALA A 785 0.58 18.98 -31.77
C ALA A 785 -0.50 18.14 -31.09
N VAL A 786 -0.51 18.14 -29.76
CA VAL A 786 -1.48 17.40 -28.94
C VAL A 786 -2.27 18.41 -28.11
N GLY A 787 -3.56 18.50 -28.38
CA GLY A 787 -4.46 19.42 -27.69
C GLY A 787 -4.65 19.06 -26.22
N ALA A 788 -5.16 20.02 -25.45
CA ALA A 788 -5.43 19.87 -24.02
C ALA A 788 -6.34 18.66 -23.73
N SER A 789 -6.05 17.92 -22.66
CA SER A 789 -6.88 16.80 -22.17
C SER A 789 -7.14 15.72 -23.22
N ALA A 790 -6.25 15.57 -24.21
CA ALA A 790 -6.41 14.60 -25.28
C ALA A 790 -6.59 13.15 -24.79
N PHE A 791 -6.09 12.81 -23.60
CA PHE A 791 -6.15 11.48 -22.99
C PHE A 791 -6.85 11.47 -21.62
N ASP A 792 -7.64 12.50 -21.31
CA ASP A 792 -8.36 12.56 -20.04
C ASP A 792 -9.30 11.35 -19.86
N GLY A 793 -9.38 10.79 -18.65
CA GLY A 793 -10.17 9.58 -18.38
C GLY A 793 -9.71 8.29 -19.12
N CYS A 794 -8.52 8.24 -19.70
CA CYS A 794 -7.94 7.00 -20.27
C CYS A 794 -7.31 6.11 -19.19
N GLU A 795 -8.13 5.58 -18.30
CA GLU A 795 -7.68 4.88 -17.08
C GLU A 795 -6.89 3.58 -17.34
N ALA A 796 -7.20 2.87 -18.44
CA ALA A 796 -6.49 1.65 -18.81
C ALA A 796 -5.17 1.88 -19.57
N LEU A 797 -4.77 3.13 -19.81
CA LEU A 797 -3.63 3.45 -20.68
C LEU A 797 -2.33 2.94 -20.08
N ARG A 798 -1.70 1.96 -20.75
CA ARG A 798 -0.45 1.32 -20.31
C ARG A 798 0.77 1.99 -20.93
N PHE A 799 0.64 2.56 -22.12
CA PHE A 799 1.67 3.38 -22.75
C PHE A 799 1.09 4.29 -23.85
N ALA A 800 1.71 5.46 -24.02
CA ALA A 800 1.57 6.28 -25.21
C ALA A 800 2.95 6.57 -25.80
N ALA A 801 3.16 6.28 -27.08
CA ALA A 801 4.45 6.45 -27.74
C ALA A 801 4.35 7.33 -28.99
N PHE A 802 5.29 8.26 -29.14
CA PHE A 802 5.35 9.21 -30.24
C PHE A 802 6.68 9.07 -31.00
N GLU A 803 6.61 8.66 -32.27
CA GLU A 803 7.77 8.65 -33.18
C GLU A 803 8.25 10.06 -33.56
N ALA A 804 7.40 11.07 -33.34
CA ALA A 804 7.65 12.46 -33.67
C ALA A 804 8.99 12.98 -33.14
N ALA A 805 9.69 13.76 -33.98
CA ALA A 805 10.89 14.48 -33.58
C ALA A 805 10.60 15.54 -32.50
N SER A 806 9.35 16.01 -32.41
CA SER A 806 8.85 16.81 -31.29
C SER A 806 7.34 16.67 -31.15
N ALA A 807 6.87 16.48 -29.91
CA ALA A 807 5.46 16.54 -29.56
C ALA A 807 5.20 17.77 -28.66
N SER A 808 4.29 18.65 -29.06
CA SER A 808 3.90 19.83 -28.25
C SER A 808 2.53 19.59 -27.63
N PHE A 809 2.43 19.69 -26.30
CA PHE A 809 1.20 19.51 -25.55
C PHE A 809 0.68 20.87 -25.06
N ASP A 810 -0.60 21.16 -25.31
CA ASP A 810 -1.21 22.44 -24.90
C ASP A 810 -1.41 22.55 -23.38
N GLU A 811 -1.66 21.43 -22.68
CA GLU A 811 -1.74 21.34 -21.21
C GLU A 811 -0.96 20.10 -20.71
N PRO A 812 0.21 20.26 -20.07
CA PRO A 812 1.08 19.14 -19.71
C PRO A 812 0.52 18.26 -18.58
N ASP A 813 -0.35 18.80 -17.73
CA ASP A 813 -0.95 18.09 -16.58
C ASP A 813 -2.11 17.15 -16.98
N SER A 814 -2.41 17.07 -18.28
CA SER A 814 -3.63 16.46 -18.81
C SER A 814 -3.47 14.98 -19.24
N LEU A 815 -2.34 14.37 -18.87
CA LEU A 815 -2.12 12.94 -18.94
C LEU A 815 -2.36 12.33 -17.56
N PRO A 816 -3.11 11.22 -17.42
CA PRO A 816 -3.23 10.55 -16.14
C PRO A 816 -1.84 10.25 -15.56
N LEU A 817 -1.62 10.65 -14.29
CA LEU A 817 -0.37 10.58 -13.51
C LEU A 817 0.31 9.19 -13.42
N VAL A 818 -0.25 8.16 -14.07
CA VAL A 818 -0.03 6.73 -13.77
C VAL A 818 0.64 5.97 -14.92
N PHE A 819 0.90 6.57 -16.09
CA PHE A 819 1.46 5.82 -17.23
C PHE A 819 2.74 6.44 -17.84
N PRO A 820 3.67 5.60 -18.34
CA PRO A 820 4.87 6.09 -19.00
C PRO A 820 4.57 6.51 -20.44
N GLY A 821 4.82 7.79 -20.77
CA GLY A 821 4.80 8.29 -22.14
C GLY A 821 6.20 8.29 -22.76
N PHE A 822 6.31 7.88 -24.02
CA PHE A 822 7.57 7.67 -24.72
C PHE A 822 7.70 8.57 -25.95
N ALA A 823 8.83 9.27 -26.09
CA ALA A 823 9.15 10.11 -27.26
C ALA A 823 10.64 10.02 -27.60
N ARG A 824 11.01 10.31 -28.85
CA ARG A 824 12.41 10.25 -29.32
C ARG A 824 13.31 11.29 -28.64
N GLN A 825 14.60 10.96 -28.55
CA GLN A 825 15.65 11.91 -28.15
C GLN A 825 15.60 13.20 -29.00
N GLY A 826 15.40 14.35 -28.35
CA GLY A 826 15.29 15.66 -29.02
C GLY A 826 13.87 16.19 -29.17
N ALA A 827 12.84 15.41 -28.81
CA ALA A 827 11.50 15.91 -28.61
C ALA A 827 11.48 16.94 -27.46
N GLN A 828 10.96 18.13 -27.71
CA GLN A 828 10.80 19.16 -26.69
C GLN A 828 9.41 19.07 -26.06
N GLY A 829 9.33 18.73 -24.76
CA GLY A 829 8.09 18.72 -23.99
C GLY A 829 8.25 18.08 -22.60
N TYR A 830 8.43 18.92 -21.57
CA TYR A 830 8.39 18.70 -20.10
C TYR A 830 9.23 17.56 -19.44
N PRO A 831 9.48 17.61 -18.11
CA PRO A 831 10.40 16.71 -17.38
C PRO A 831 9.74 15.60 -16.53
N GLU A 832 8.42 15.39 -16.62
CA GLU A 832 7.68 14.44 -15.75
C GLU A 832 7.31 13.10 -16.42
N PHE A 833 7.84 12.80 -17.61
CA PHE A 833 7.72 11.46 -18.17
C PHE A 833 8.96 10.62 -17.79
N GLU A 834 8.79 9.32 -17.56
CA GLU A 834 9.87 8.34 -17.75
C GLU A 834 10.19 8.24 -19.24
N PHE A 835 10.76 9.31 -19.78
CA PHE A 835 11.33 9.28 -21.10
C PHE A 835 12.53 8.34 -21.05
N ASP A 836 12.48 7.28 -21.86
CA ASP A 836 13.71 6.71 -22.37
C ASP A 836 14.31 7.73 -23.37
N LEU A 837 14.87 8.84 -22.85
CA LEU A 837 15.49 9.95 -23.59
C LEU A 837 16.67 9.50 -24.45
N ASP A 838 17.10 8.25 -24.30
CA ASP A 838 18.19 7.63 -25.04
C ASP A 838 17.70 6.84 -26.27
N SER A 839 16.38 6.78 -26.49
CA SER A 839 15.78 6.03 -27.59
C SER A 839 15.82 6.79 -28.92
N LEU A 840 16.35 6.11 -29.94
CA LEU A 840 16.47 6.59 -31.32
C LEU A 840 15.27 6.20 -32.19
N SER A 841 14.52 5.16 -31.83
CA SER A 841 13.32 4.72 -32.54
C SER A 841 12.42 3.89 -31.64
N PHE A 842 11.12 3.90 -31.90
CA PHE A 842 10.17 2.94 -31.35
C PHE A 842 9.64 2.04 -32.45
N ASP A 843 9.16 0.87 -32.05
CA ASP A 843 8.43 -0.04 -32.91
C ASP A 843 7.31 -0.69 -32.12
N LEU A 844 6.20 -1.00 -32.79
CA LEU A 844 5.02 -1.59 -32.18
C LEU A 844 4.71 -2.91 -32.85
N ALA A 845 4.84 -4.00 -32.10
CA ALA A 845 4.56 -5.34 -32.59
C ALA A 845 3.24 -5.87 -32.02
N GLU A 846 2.50 -6.64 -32.83
CA GLU A 846 1.32 -7.37 -32.35
C GLU A 846 1.75 -8.69 -31.69
N GLN A 847 1.20 -8.96 -30.50
CA GLN A 847 1.45 -10.18 -29.73
C GLN A 847 0.11 -10.81 -29.31
N GLY A 848 -0.39 -11.72 -30.15
CA GLY A 848 -1.73 -12.26 -30.01
C GLY A 848 -2.77 -11.18 -30.31
N ARG A 849 -3.52 -10.74 -29.29
CA ARG A 849 -4.47 -9.61 -29.39
C ARG A 849 -3.88 -8.27 -28.89
N GLY A 850 -2.77 -8.34 -28.17
CA GLY A 850 -2.14 -7.18 -27.58
C GLY A 850 -1.07 -6.53 -28.45
N MET A 851 -0.59 -5.38 -28.01
CA MET A 851 0.53 -4.64 -28.60
C MET A 851 1.73 -4.68 -27.65
N VAL A 852 2.93 -4.75 -28.22
CA VAL A 852 4.22 -4.71 -27.51
C VAL A 852 5.05 -3.58 -28.08
N LEU A 853 5.40 -2.62 -27.22
CA LEU A 853 6.24 -1.48 -27.55
C LEU A 853 7.71 -1.83 -27.36
N TYR A 854 8.50 -1.60 -28.40
CA TYR A 854 9.96 -1.70 -28.38
C TYR A 854 10.57 -0.31 -28.55
N ALA A 855 11.72 -0.07 -27.92
CA ALA A 855 12.52 1.13 -28.08
C ALA A 855 13.97 0.76 -28.42
N GLU A 856 14.55 1.37 -29.45
CA GLU A 856 15.95 1.18 -29.84
C GLU A 856 16.83 2.22 -29.16
N ARG A 857 17.74 1.78 -28.30
CA ARG A 857 18.68 2.68 -27.61
C ARG A 857 19.88 3.03 -28.46
N ALA A 858 20.37 4.26 -28.30
CA ALA A 858 21.51 4.76 -29.06
C ALA A 858 22.80 3.93 -28.86
N PRO A 859 23.66 3.83 -29.89
CA PRO A 859 24.99 3.23 -29.74
C PRO A 859 25.79 3.91 -28.62
N GLY A 860 26.27 3.12 -27.65
CA GLY A 860 26.99 3.61 -26.47
C GLY A 860 26.13 3.85 -25.23
N ALA A 861 24.82 3.59 -25.26
CA ALA A 861 23.99 3.50 -24.07
C ALA A 861 24.40 2.30 -23.18
N ALA A 862 24.03 2.32 -21.88
CA ALA A 862 24.35 1.24 -20.95
C ALA A 862 23.85 -0.14 -21.42
N VAL A 863 22.72 -0.16 -22.12
CA VAL A 863 22.20 -1.33 -22.83
C VAL A 863 21.94 -0.91 -24.29
N GLU A 864 22.82 -1.32 -25.21
CA GLU A 864 22.67 -1.06 -26.64
C GLU A 864 21.71 -2.07 -27.28
N GLY A 865 20.85 -1.61 -28.21
CA GLY A 865 19.92 -2.47 -28.95
C GLY A 865 18.46 -2.24 -28.60
N TRP A 866 17.60 -3.21 -28.93
CA TRP A 866 16.17 -3.10 -28.69
C TRP A 866 15.83 -3.41 -27.24
N SER A 867 15.05 -2.55 -26.61
CA SER A 867 14.46 -2.77 -25.29
C SER A 867 12.96 -3.00 -25.49
N LEU A 868 12.42 -4.07 -24.93
CA LEU A 868 10.97 -4.26 -24.86
C LEU A 868 10.47 -3.46 -23.67
N VAL A 869 9.69 -2.42 -23.92
CA VAL A 869 9.35 -1.42 -22.91
C VAL A 869 8.08 -1.80 -22.14
N LYS A 870 6.98 -2.01 -22.88
CA LYS A 870 5.67 -2.26 -22.29
C LYS A 870 4.78 -3.05 -23.24
N ALA A 871 3.89 -3.86 -22.70
CA ALA A 871 2.84 -4.55 -23.44
C ALA A 871 1.46 -4.21 -22.88
N THR A 872 0.45 -4.26 -23.73
CA THR A 872 -0.98 -4.24 -23.35
C THR A 872 -1.34 -5.47 -22.52
N SER A 873 -2.29 -5.37 -21.58
CA SER A 873 -2.75 -6.49 -20.75
C SER A 873 -3.33 -7.65 -21.59
N THR A 874 -3.86 -7.31 -22.77
CA THR A 874 -4.42 -8.25 -23.75
C THR A 874 -3.38 -9.02 -24.56
N ALA A 875 -2.07 -8.76 -24.35
CA ALA A 875 -0.99 -9.53 -24.94
C ALA A 875 -1.14 -11.01 -24.57
N SER A 876 -0.98 -11.89 -25.56
CA SER A 876 -1.29 -13.30 -25.37
C SER A 876 -0.48 -14.26 -26.24
N GLY A 877 -0.49 -15.53 -25.82
CA GLY A 877 0.19 -16.63 -26.51
C GLY A 877 1.64 -16.79 -26.07
N ILE A 878 2.51 -17.14 -27.02
CA ILE A 878 3.96 -17.29 -26.81
C ILE A 878 4.60 -15.94 -27.15
N VAL A 879 5.19 -15.28 -26.15
CA VAL A 879 5.97 -14.06 -26.36
C VAL A 879 7.27 -14.44 -27.04
N THR A 880 7.44 -14.02 -28.29
CA THR A 880 8.70 -14.15 -29.04
C THR A 880 9.32 -12.77 -29.12
N LEU A 881 10.53 -12.62 -28.57
CA LEU A 881 11.23 -11.34 -28.62
C LEU A 881 11.77 -11.04 -30.03
N ARG A 882 11.92 -9.76 -30.33
CA ARG A 882 12.54 -9.28 -31.56
C ARG A 882 14.03 -9.70 -31.59
N GLU A 883 14.54 -9.99 -32.78
CA GLU A 883 15.98 -10.20 -32.97
C GLU A 883 16.77 -8.93 -32.57
N GLY A 884 17.78 -9.08 -31.72
CA GLY A 884 18.55 -7.96 -31.18
C GLY A 884 17.90 -7.26 -29.99
N THR A 885 16.87 -7.85 -29.37
CA THR A 885 16.40 -7.41 -28.05
C THR A 885 17.49 -7.66 -27.00
N ALA A 886 17.93 -6.57 -26.36
CA ALA A 886 18.96 -6.55 -25.33
C ALA A 886 18.37 -6.45 -23.92
N SER A 887 17.14 -5.97 -23.76
CA SER A 887 16.48 -5.90 -22.44
C SER A 887 14.96 -6.03 -22.52
N ILE A 888 14.37 -6.47 -21.41
CA ILE A 888 12.95 -6.36 -21.10
C ILE A 888 12.79 -5.38 -19.95
N GLY A 889 11.98 -4.35 -20.13
CA GLY A 889 11.76 -3.27 -19.18
C GLY A 889 10.93 -3.66 -17.97
N THR A 890 10.97 -2.80 -16.95
CA THR A 890 10.22 -2.96 -15.71
C THR A 890 8.73 -3.05 -15.97
N GLY A 891 8.09 -4.08 -15.41
CA GLY A 891 6.65 -4.31 -15.52
C GLY A 891 6.16 -4.50 -16.96
N ALA A 892 7.02 -4.90 -17.91
CA ALA A 892 6.70 -4.95 -19.33
C ALA A 892 5.44 -5.78 -19.66
N PHE A 893 5.35 -6.97 -19.10
CA PHE A 893 4.23 -7.90 -19.17
C PHE A 893 3.51 -8.08 -17.83
N SER A 894 3.65 -7.14 -16.90
CA SER A 894 2.94 -7.20 -15.61
C SER A 894 1.43 -7.26 -15.83
N GLY A 895 0.77 -8.24 -15.20
CA GLY A 895 -0.65 -8.55 -15.29
C GLY A 895 -1.09 -9.20 -16.61
N CYS A 896 -0.18 -9.58 -17.51
CA CYS A 896 -0.53 -10.18 -18.80
C CYS A 896 -0.89 -11.67 -18.65
N ALA A 897 -2.07 -11.95 -18.09
CA ALA A 897 -2.56 -13.31 -17.85
C ALA A 897 -2.72 -14.16 -19.14
N GLY A 898 -2.80 -13.52 -20.30
CA GLY A 898 -2.86 -14.19 -21.60
C GLY A 898 -1.51 -14.69 -22.12
N VAL A 899 -0.39 -14.21 -21.58
CA VAL A 899 0.98 -14.62 -21.97
C VAL A 899 1.29 -15.97 -21.32
N THR A 900 1.27 -17.02 -22.13
CA THR A 900 1.37 -18.42 -21.67
C THR A 900 2.77 -19.01 -21.73
N SER A 901 3.69 -18.38 -22.46
CA SER A 901 5.07 -18.83 -22.60
C SER A 901 5.93 -17.65 -23.00
N ALA A 902 7.19 -17.66 -22.57
CA ALA A 902 8.20 -16.70 -22.99
C ALA A 902 9.32 -17.45 -23.73
N ASP A 903 9.51 -17.12 -25.01
CA ASP A 903 10.57 -17.67 -25.85
C ASP A 903 11.61 -16.58 -26.14
N PHE A 904 12.78 -16.75 -25.54
CA PHE A 904 13.91 -15.84 -25.65
C PHE A 904 14.95 -16.29 -26.68
N GLU A 905 14.73 -17.36 -27.45
CA GLU A 905 15.72 -17.91 -28.41
C GLU A 905 16.17 -16.88 -29.47
N ALA A 906 15.27 -15.98 -29.87
CA ALA A 906 15.55 -14.92 -30.84
C ALA A 906 16.36 -13.75 -30.24
N ALA A 907 16.34 -13.57 -28.92
CA ALA A 907 17.02 -12.49 -28.21
C ALA A 907 18.37 -12.96 -27.64
N ARG A 908 19.29 -13.30 -28.55
CA ARG A 908 20.62 -13.84 -28.19
C ARG A 908 21.50 -12.89 -27.39
N ASP A 909 21.20 -11.60 -27.47
CA ASP A 909 21.93 -10.54 -26.79
C ASP A 909 21.15 -10.00 -25.58
N LEU A 910 20.12 -10.71 -25.11
CA LEU A 910 19.33 -10.33 -23.94
C LEU A 910 20.22 -10.30 -22.68
N ARG A 911 20.39 -9.11 -22.11
CA ARG A 911 21.20 -8.82 -20.92
C ARG A 911 20.35 -8.73 -19.66
N SER A 912 19.21 -8.05 -19.75
CA SER A 912 18.41 -7.75 -18.56
C SER A 912 16.94 -8.08 -18.71
N ILE A 913 16.36 -8.61 -17.63
CA ILE A 913 14.93 -8.73 -17.43
C ILE A 913 14.60 -7.87 -16.21
N GLY A 914 13.87 -6.77 -16.43
CA GLY A 914 13.61 -5.75 -15.41
C GLY A 914 12.66 -6.19 -14.29
N ASP A 915 12.53 -5.32 -13.29
CA ASP A 915 11.68 -5.56 -12.12
C ASP A 915 10.23 -5.79 -12.55
N ALA A 916 9.55 -6.75 -11.92
CA ALA A 916 8.16 -7.11 -12.20
C ALA A 916 7.84 -7.40 -13.69
N ALA A 917 8.85 -7.67 -14.54
CA ALA A 917 8.69 -7.78 -15.99
C ALA A 917 7.58 -8.73 -16.42
N PHE A 918 7.38 -9.83 -15.70
CA PHE A 918 6.31 -10.82 -15.89
C PHE A 918 5.47 -11.02 -14.63
N PHE A 919 5.39 -10.03 -13.73
CA PHE A 919 4.57 -10.11 -12.52
C PHE A 919 3.12 -10.52 -12.85
N GLY A 920 2.63 -11.60 -12.26
CA GLY A 920 1.28 -12.11 -12.50
C GLY A 920 0.99 -12.56 -13.94
N ALA A 921 2.03 -12.79 -14.77
CA ALA A 921 1.84 -13.29 -16.13
C ALA A 921 1.34 -14.75 -16.13
N GLY A 922 0.57 -15.12 -17.15
CA GLY A 922 -0.01 -16.46 -17.28
C GLY A 922 0.98 -17.56 -17.71
N LEU A 923 2.27 -17.38 -17.45
CA LEU A 923 3.34 -18.24 -17.94
C LEU A 923 3.12 -19.68 -17.45
N ALA A 924 2.97 -20.60 -18.39
CA ALA A 924 2.69 -22.00 -18.13
C ALA A 924 3.84 -22.88 -18.63
N GLY A 925 4.20 -23.90 -17.85
CA GLY A 925 5.26 -24.83 -18.24
C GLY A 925 6.65 -24.31 -17.89
N ALA A 926 7.53 -24.15 -18.88
CA ALA A 926 8.95 -23.87 -18.66
C ALA A 926 9.38 -22.49 -19.15
N VAL A 927 10.21 -21.79 -18.37
CA VAL A 927 10.93 -20.58 -18.77
C VAL A 927 12.43 -20.87 -18.79
N ILE A 928 13.12 -20.48 -19.86
CA ILE A 928 14.57 -20.61 -20.00
C ILE A 928 15.17 -19.20 -19.95
N VAL A 929 15.86 -18.85 -18.87
CA VAL A 929 16.62 -17.60 -18.76
C VAL A 929 17.96 -17.79 -19.49
N PRO A 930 18.23 -17.10 -20.61
CA PRO A 930 19.40 -17.37 -21.46
C PRO A 930 20.73 -17.06 -20.78
N GLY A 931 21.79 -17.73 -21.24
CA GLY A 931 23.16 -17.56 -20.73
C GLY A 931 23.75 -16.14 -20.82
N SER A 932 23.16 -15.27 -21.64
CA SER A 932 23.54 -13.87 -21.85
C SER A 932 22.99 -12.91 -20.79
N VAL A 933 21.97 -13.33 -20.02
CA VAL A 933 21.34 -12.50 -19.00
C VAL A 933 22.30 -12.33 -17.82
N ASP A 934 22.57 -11.07 -17.46
CA ASP A 934 23.40 -10.65 -16.33
C ASP A 934 22.58 -9.93 -15.24
N TYR A 935 21.32 -9.58 -15.51
CA TYR A 935 20.42 -8.97 -14.54
C TYR A 935 19.01 -9.57 -14.59
N LEU A 936 18.50 -9.98 -13.43
CA LEU A 936 17.10 -10.37 -13.22
C LEU A 936 16.51 -9.57 -12.06
N GLY A 937 15.56 -8.70 -12.37
CA GLY A 937 15.01 -7.70 -11.45
C GLY A 937 14.13 -8.23 -10.32
N TYR A 938 13.82 -7.35 -9.38
CA TYR A 938 12.91 -7.57 -8.26
C TYR A 938 11.56 -8.06 -8.76
N GLY A 939 11.12 -9.22 -8.28
CA GLY A 939 9.82 -9.79 -8.62
C GLY A 939 9.57 -10.07 -10.11
N ALA A 940 10.64 -10.24 -10.91
CA ALA A 940 10.55 -10.38 -12.36
C ALA A 940 9.53 -11.42 -12.85
N PHE A 941 9.31 -12.51 -12.11
CA PHE A 941 8.32 -13.56 -12.40
C PHE A 941 7.38 -13.82 -11.22
N THR A 942 7.25 -12.91 -10.25
CA THR A 942 6.36 -13.09 -9.09
C THR A 942 4.93 -13.40 -9.52
N ALA A 943 4.24 -14.25 -8.76
CA ALA A 943 2.85 -14.64 -8.99
C ALA A 943 2.57 -15.24 -10.38
N CYS A 944 3.59 -15.78 -11.08
CA CYS A 944 3.41 -16.64 -12.26
C CYS A 944 2.89 -18.02 -11.83
N THR A 945 1.65 -18.08 -11.32
CA THR A 945 1.06 -19.24 -10.64
C THR A 945 0.93 -20.51 -11.50
N ALA A 946 1.06 -20.40 -12.82
CA ALA A 946 1.04 -21.55 -13.74
C ALA A 946 2.44 -22.05 -14.16
N LEU A 947 3.51 -21.36 -13.75
CA LEU A 947 4.89 -21.67 -14.11
C LEU A 947 5.32 -22.94 -13.39
N LYS A 948 5.81 -23.94 -14.12
CA LYS A 948 6.16 -25.26 -13.57
C LYS A 948 7.65 -25.49 -13.41
N SER A 949 8.45 -24.91 -14.31
CA SER A 949 9.89 -25.07 -14.26
C SER A 949 10.63 -23.84 -14.75
N VAL A 950 11.77 -23.56 -14.14
CA VAL A 950 12.69 -22.50 -14.56
C VAL A 950 14.05 -23.12 -14.84
N HIS A 951 14.64 -22.76 -15.97
CA HIS A 951 16.01 -23.12 -16.31
C HIS A 951 16.85 -21.84 -16.44
N ILE A 952 17.78 -21.62 -15.52
CA ILE A 952 18.70 -20.48 -15.52
C ILE A 952 20.00 -20.90 -16.18
N GLU A 953 20.17 -20.57 -17.46
CA GLU A 953 21.43 -20.81 -18.19
C GLU A 953 22.46 -19.69 -17.95
N GLY A 954 22.03 -18.58 -17.35
CA GLY A 954 22.78 -17.35 -17.12
C GLY A 954 24.19 -17.59 -16.61
N SER A 955 25.20 -17.32 -17.44
CA SER A 955 26.61 -17.46 -17.03
C SER A 955 27.19 -16.20 -16.39
N GLN A 956 26.44 -15.10 -16.47
CA GLN A 956 26.85 -13.77 -15.99
C GLN A 956 25.89 -13.22 -14.93
N LEU A 957 24.80 -13.96 -14.61
CA LEU A 957 23.86 -13.58 -13.57
C LEU A 957 24.50 -13.84 -12.20
N VAL A 958 24.84 -12.76 -11.50
CA VAL A 958 25.49 -12.80 -10.17
C VAL A 958 24.44 -12.87 -9.06
N ASP A 959 23.35 -12.12 -9.21
CA ASP A 959 22.31 -12.03 -8.19
C ASP A 959 20.95 -12.41 -8.79
N LEU A 960 20.20 -13.21 -8.03
CA LEU A 960 18.79 -13.43 -8.29
C LEU A 960 18.00 -12.33 -7.57
N GLY A 961 17.24 -11.52 -8.29
CA GLY A 961 16.44 -10.45 -7.70
C GLY A 961 15.53 -10.94 -6.58
N ALA A 962 15.33 -10.12 -5.54
CA ALA A 962 14.40 -10.43 -4.48
C ALA A 962 12.98 -10.64 -5.04
N SER A 963 12.26 -11.60 -4.46
CA SER A 963 10.94 -12.08 -4.88
C SER A 963 10.86 -12.58 -6.34
N ALA A 964 11.98 -12.78 -7.06
CA ALA A 964 12.00 -13.05 -8.50
C ALA A 964 11.02 -14.13 -8.97
N PHE A 965 10.84 -15.22 -8.21
CA PHE A 965 9.86 -16.30 -8.46
C PHE A 965 8.89 -16.50 -7.28
N SER A 966 8.72 -15.49 -6.43
CA SER A 966 7.78 -15.54 -5.31
C SER A 966 6.35 -15.83 -5.79
N ASP A 967 5.57 -16.58 -5.03
CA ASP A 967 4.20 -17.00 -5.32
C ASP A 967 4.02 -17.72 -6.67
N CYS A 968 5.09 -18.27 -7.25
CA CYS A 968 4.99 -19.23 -8.36
C CYS A 968 4.53 -20.59 -7.81
N THR A 969 3.28 -20.66 -7.37
CA THR A 969 2.71 -21.80 -6.61
C THR A 969 2.68 -23.14 -7.34
N ALA A 970 2.92 -23.17 -8.66
CA ALA A 970 3.07 -24.40 -9.44
C ALA A 970 4.53 -24.73 -9.80
N LEU A 971 5.50 -23.92 -9.38
CA LEU A 971 6.91 -24.09 -9.71
C LEU A 971 7.47 -25.30 -8.95
N GLU A 972 7.69 -26.40 -9.65
CA GLU A 972 8.13 -27.68 -9.09
C GLU A 972 9.64 -27.92 -9.29
N SER A 973 10.24 -27.29 -10.31
CA SER A 973 11.62 -27.56 -10.73
C SER A 973 12.38 -26.28 -11.07
N VAL A 974 13.51 -26.07 -10.42
CA VAL A 974 14.48 -25.01 -10.77
C VAL A 974 15.79 -25.69 -11.15
N ILE A 975 16.31 -25.37 -12.33
CA ILE A 975 17.54 -25.96 -12.88
C ILE A 975 18.52 -24.82 -13.14
N PHE A 976 19.72 -24.94 -12.62
CA PHE A 976 20.82 -24.02 -12.92
C PHE A 976 21.78 -24.68 -13.90
N GLY A 977 22.16 -23.95 -14.95
CA GLY A 977 23.11 -24.43 -15.94
C GLY A 977 24.52 -24.61 -15.33
N PRO A 978 25.37 -25.49 -15.89
CA PRO A 978 26.70 -25.78 -15.34
C PRO A 978 27.69 -24.60 -15.40
N ALA A 979 27.33 -23.53 -16.11
CA ALA A 979 28.10 -22.29 -16.19
C ALA A 979 27.50 -21.16 -15.36
N CYS A 980 26.50 -21.44 -14.52
CA CYS A 980 25.86 -20.46 -13.66
C CYS A 980 26.88 -19.91 -12.66
N ALA A 981 26.95 -18.59 -12.56
CA ALA A 981 27.89 -17.86 -11.70
C ALA A 981 27.14 -17.10 -10.59
N LEU A 982 25.97 -17.62 -10.20
CA LEU A 982 25.10 -17.01 -9.22
C LEU A 982 25.76 -17.04 -7.84
N GLU A 983 25.91 -15.87 -7.23
CA GLU A 983 26.48 -15.65 -5.90
C GLU A 983 25.37 -15.48 -4.85
N THR A 984 24.27 -14.81 -5.19
CA THR A 984 23.18 -14.49 -4.25
C THR A 984 21.82 -15.04 -4.69
N ILE A 985 21.12 -15.72 -3.79
CA ILE A 985 19.67 -15.93 -3.87
C ILE A 985 18.97 -14.81 -3.09
N GLY A 986 18.33 -13.89 -3.79
CA GLY A 986 17.68 -12.71 -3.19
C GLY A 986 16.52 -13.05 -2.25
N GLY A 987 16.15 -12.05 -1.43
CA GLY A 987 15.14 -12.26 -0.38
C GLY A 987 13.80 -12.66 -0.99
N GLU A 988 13.11 -13.63 -0.40
CA GLU A 988 11.86 -14.20 -0.93
C GLU A 988 11.91 -14.74 -2.37
N ALA A 989 13.09 -14.93 -2.97
CA ALA A 989 13.20 -15.22 -4.41
C ALA A 989 12.41 -16.47 -4.85
N PHE A 990 12.25 -17.47 -3.99
CA PHE A 990 11.43 -18.66 -4.22
C PHE A 990 10.29 -18.80 -3.21
N SER A 991 9.88 -17.71 -2.56
CA SER A 991 8.82 -17.74 -1.55
C SER A 991 7.51 -18.29 -2.12
N GLY A 992 6.78 -19.12 -1.38
CA GLY A 992 5.48 -19.68 -1.78
C GLY A 992 5.51 -20.64 -2.97
N THR A 993 6.69 -21.16 -3.36
CA THR A 993 6.81 -22.08 -4.50
C THR A 993 6.52 -23.54 -4.12
N ALA A 994 6.28 -24.39 -5.12
CA ALA A 994 6.03 -25.82 -4.94
C ALA A 994 7.27 -26.70 -5.17
N VAL A 995 8.47 -26.10 -5.07
CA VAL A 995 9.73 -26.78 -5.37
C VAL A 995 9.93 -27.90 -4.36
N GLU A 996 10.08 -29.13 -4.85
CA GLU A 996 10.33 -30.29 -3.99
C GLU A 996 11.81 -30.46 -3.65
N ARG A 997 12.67 -30.13 -4.63
CA ARG A 997 14.14 -30.24 -4.58
C ARG A 997 14.75 -29.14 -5.43
N ILE A 998 15.83 -28.55 -4.94
CA ILE A 998 16.62 -27.56 -5.67
C ILE A 998 18.10 -27.85 -5.47
N GLU A 999 18.85 -27.93 -6.57
CA GLU A 999 20.31 -28.05 -6.54
C GLU A 999 20.88 -26.65 -6.76
N LEU A 1000 21.45 -26.05 -5.71
CA LEU A 1000 22.08 -24.74 -5.81
C LEU A 1000 23.42 -24.84 -6.54
N PRO A 1001 23.81 -23.86 -7.38
CA PRO A 1001 25.15 -23.79 -7.94
C PRO A 1001 26.23 -23.72 -6.85
N ASP A 1002 27.38 -24.35 -7.08
CA ASP A 1002 28.55 -24.28 -6.19
C ASP A 1002 29.05 -22.84 -5.96
N SER A 1003 28.67 -21.89 -6.82
CA SER A 1003 29.04 -20.47 -6.73
C SER A 1003 28.20 -19.67 -5.74
N VAL A 1004 27.09 -20.19 -5.24
CA VAL A 1004 26.20 -19.44 -4.34
C VAL A 1004 26.87 -19.27 -2.98
N ILE A 1005 27.00 -18.01 -2.55
CA ILE A 1005 27.63 -17.59 -1.30
C ILE A 1005 26.61 -17.01 -0.30
N VAL A 1006 25.47 -16.49 -0.76
CA VAL A 1006 24.46 -15.84 0.10
C VAL A 1006 23.05 -16.37 -0.16
N LEU A 1007 22.36 -16.75 0.92
CA LEU A 1007 20.90 -16.90 0.96
C LEU A 1007 20.27 -15.76 1.77
N ASP A 1008 19.51 -14.89 1.10
CA ASP A 1008 18.93 -13.70 1.69
C ASP A 1008 17.60 -13.99 2.42
N PHE A 1009 17.01 -12.97 3.07
CA PHE A 1009 15.86 -13.11 3.97
C PHE A 1009 14.70 -13.84 3.31
N SER A 1010 14.13 -14.83 4.00
CA SER A 1010 12.94 -15.55 3.51
C SER A 1010 13.08 -16.17 2.11
N ALA A 1011 14.30 -16.42 1.61
CA ALA A 1011 14.56 -16.87 0.23
C ALA A 1011 13.69 -18.05 -0.24
N PHE A 1012 13.38 -19.00 0.64
CA PHE A 1012 12.51 -20.17 0.40
C PHE A 1012 11.29 -20.19 1.33
N SER A 1013 10.87 -19.05 1.88
CA SER A 1013 9.71 -18.98 2.77
C SER A 1013 8.46 -19.59 2.10
N GLY A 1014 7.59 -20.28 2.84
CA GLY A 1014 6.39 -20.93 2.31
C GLY A 1014 6.61 -22.06 1.29
N CYS A 1015 7.86 -22.51 1.05
CA CYS A 1015 8.15 -23.67 0.19
C CYS A 1015 7.69 -24.98 0.84
N SER A 1016 6.38 -25.16 0.97
CA SER A 1016 5.75 -26.22 1.76
C SER A 1016 6.06 -27.65 1.28
N ARG A 1017 6.59 -27.80 0.05
CA ARG A 1017 6.99 -29.09 -0.53
C ARG A 1017 8.49 -29.34 -0.55
N LEU A 1018 9.32 -28.35 -0.21
CA LEU A 1018 10.77 -28.50 -0.20
C LEU A 1018 11.13 -29.52 0.88
N ALA A 1019 11.70 -30.65 0.47
CA ALA A 1019 11.93 -31.78 1.38
C ALA A 1019 13.37 -31.85 1.89
N VAL A 1020 14.33 -31.61 1.01
CA VAL A 1020 15.77 -31.65 1.30
C VAL A 1020 16.46 -30.55 0.51
N LEU A 1021 17.44 -29.90 1.14
CA LEU A 1021 18.28 -28.89 0.51
C LEU A 1021 19.76 -29.17 0.83
N GLU A 1022 20.58 -29.30 -0.22
CA GLU A 1022 22.04 -29.32 -0.11
C GLU A 1022 22.56 -27.90 -0.35
N LEU A 1023 23.26 -27.35 0.64
CA LEU A 1023 23.92 -26.06 0.53
C LEU A 1023 25.33 -26.23 -0.05
N PRO A 1024 25.74 -25.34 -0.97
CA PRO A 1024 27.04 -25.42 -1.60
C PRO A 1024 28.17 -25.19 -0.58
N ALA A 1025 29.34 -25.77 -0.86
CA ALA A 1025 30.48 -25.71 0.06
C ALA A 1025 31.02 -24.29 0.28
N GLY A 1026 30.77 -23.37 -0.65
CA GLY A 1026 31.19 -21.97 -0.57
C GLY A 1026 30.18 -21.03 0.11
N ILE A 1027 29.10 -21.53 0.72
CA ILE A 1027 28.11 -20.67 1.35
C ILE A 1027 28.74 -19.88 2.52
N GLU A 1028 28.61 -18.55 2.49
CA GLU A 1028 29.19 -17.64 3.49
C GLU A 1028 28.12 -17.02 4.40
N GLU A 1029 26.91 -16.77 3.90
CA GLU A 1029 25.85 -16.08 4.66
C GLU A 1029 24.46 -16.71 4.43
N ILE A 1030 23.72 -16.91 5.53
CA ILE A 1030 22.30 -17.27 5.52
C ILE A 1030 21.56 -16.26 6.40
N ARG A 1031 20.56 -15.58 5.83
CA ARG A 1031 19.74 -14.60 6.56
C ARG A 1031 18.49 -15.22 7.17
N SER A 1032 17.92 -14.54 8.16
CA SER A 1032 16.82 -15.06 8.97
C SER A 1032 15.59 -15.43 8.14
N ASP A 1033 14.86 -16.45 8.62
CA ASP A 1033 13.61 -16.93 8.07
C ASP A 1033 13.69 -17.48 6.63
N ALA A 1034 14.90 -17.75 6.14
CA ALA A 1034 15.14 -18.30 4.80
C ALA A 1034 14.28 -19.52 4.44
N PHE A 1035 13.84 -20.33 5.42
CA PHE A 1035 12.99 -21.51 5.26
C PHE A 1035 11.70 -21.46 6.10
N ASN A 1036 11.22 -20.27 6.45
CA ASN A 1036 9.95 -20.11 7.18
C ASN A 1036 8.79 -20.77 6.44
N GLY A 1037 7.92 -21.52 7.10
CA GLY A 1037 6.79 -22.23 6.50
C GLY A 1037 7.16 -23.41 5.59
N CYS A 1038 8.42 -23.85 5.56
CA CYS A 1038 8.86 -25.06 4.83
C CYS A 1038 8.44 -26.35 5.54
N ALA A 1039 7.14 -26.61 5.58
CA ALA A 1039 6.54 -27.69 6.37
C ALA A 1039 6.99 -29.12 6.01
N SER A 1040 7.62 -29.33 4.85
CA SER A 1040 8.16 -30.64 4.44
C SER A 1040 9.68 -30.75 4.56
N LEU A 1041 10.38 -29.68 4.96
CA LEU A 1041 11.84 -29.65 4.96
C LEU A 1041 12.38 -30.53 6.09
N GLU A 1042 12.79 -31.75 5.77
CA GLU A 1042 13.28 -32.73 6.75
C GLU A 1042 14.74 -32.46 7.12
N ALA A 1043 15.55 -31.99 6.18
CA ALA A 1043 16.96 -31.73 6.42
C ALA A 1043 17.56 -30.65 5.52
N VAL A 1044 18.52 -29.90 6.08
CA VAL A 1044 19.46 -29.04 5.33
C VAL A 1044 20.87 -29.60 5.52
N THR A 1045 21.57 -29.86 4.42
CA THR A 1045 22.93 -30.40 4.40
C THR A 1045 23.94 -29.31 4.09
N PHE A 1046 24.97 -29.17 4.92
CA PHE A 1046 26.10 -28.28 4.72
C PHE A 1046 27.31 -29.09 4.26
N SER A 1047 27.86 -28.73 3.09
CA SER A 1047 28.99 -29.45 2.46
C SER A 1047 30.32 -28.68 2.55
N GLY A 1048 30.32 -27.52 3.21
CA GLY A 1048 31.45 -26.59 3.30
C GLY A 1048 32.35 -26.84 4.51
N GLU A 1049 33.66 -26.59 4.34
CA GLU A 1049 34.63 -26.76 5.43
C GLU A 1049 34.47 -25.72 6.55
N GLU A 1050 33.91 -24.54 6.24
CA GLU A 1050 33.70 -23.44 7.17
C GLU A 1050 32.19 -23.17 7.35
N PRO A 1051 31.70 -22.90 8.59
CA PRO A 1051 30.30 -22.59 8.83
C PRO A 1051 29.93 -21.20 8.31
N PRO A 1052 28.78 -21.05 7.61
CA PRO A 1052 28.30 -19.73 7.18
C PRO A 1052 27.89 -18.87 8.37
N GLN A 1053 27.94 -17.56 8.17
CA GLN A 1053 27.38 -16.55 9.07
C GLN A 1053 25.86 -16.60 9.03
N LEU A 1054 25.24 -16.56 10.20
CA LEU A 1054 23.80 -16.51 10.37
C LEU A 1054 23.40 -15.08 10.74
N VAL A 1055 22.74 -14.37 9.81
CA VAL A 1055 22.45 -12.93 9.92
C VAL A 1055 20.96 -12.71 10.19
N MET A 1056 20.63 -11.84 11.15
CA MET A 1056 19.27 -11.58 11.66
C MET A 1056 18.94 -10.09 11.63
N TYR A 1057 17.64 -9.75 11.56
CA TYR A 1057 17.17 -8.36 11.49
C TYR A 1057 17.35 -7.59 12.81
N SER A 1058 17.37 -8.28 13.95
CA SER A 1058 17.49 -7.66 15.28
C SER A 1058 18.55 -8.36 16.13
N TRP A 1059 19.39 -7.59 16.83
CA TRP A 1059 20.53 -8.10 17.61
C TRP A 1059 20.13 -8.92 18.86
N ASN A 1060 18.82 -9.03 19.17
CA ASN A 1060 18.28 -9.64 20.38
C ASN A 1060 17.34 -10.84 20.13
N THR A 1061 17.11 -11.24 18.89
CA THR A 1061 16.31 -12.43 18.54
C THR A 1061 17.24 -13.56 18.14
N PRO A 1062 17.12 -14.79 18.70
CA PRO A 1062 17.95 -15.89 18.24
C PRO A 1062 17.68 -16.15 16.75
N PHE A 1063 18.71 -16.53 16.00
CA PHE A 1063 18.55 -16.84 14.58
C PHE A 1063 17.56 -18.01 14.43
N THR A 1064 16.63 -17.86 13.51
CA THR A 1064 15.71 -18.94 13.13
C THR A 1064 15.87 -19.20 11.64
N PHE A 1065 15.92 -20.48 11.27
CA PHE A 1065 15.77 -20.90 9.88
C PHE A 1065 14.33 -20.63 9.38
N GLY A 1066 13.41 -20.29 10.28
CA GLY A 1066 12.02 -20.01 10.02
C GLY A 1066 11.10 -20.77 10.98
N SER A 1067 9.87 -20.29 11.14
CA SER A 1067 8.82 -21.01 11.87
C SER A 1067 8.15 -22.07 10.98
N GLY A 1068 7.45 -23.05 11.54
CA GLY A 1068 6.68 -24.02 10.74
C GLY A 1068 7.50 -25.09 10.00
N LEU A 1069 8.74 -25.34 10.42
CA LEU A 1069 9.52 -26.52 10.04
C LEU A 1069 8.92 -27.81 10.66
N PRO A 1070 9.07 -28.98 10.02
CA PRO A 1070 8.50 -30.23 10.55
C PRO A 1070 9.19 -30.69 11.83
N ASP A 1071 8.43 -31.42 12.65
CA ASP A 1071 8.96 -32.12 13.82
C ASP A 1071 10.11 -33.06 13.41
N GLY A 1072 11.29 -32.85 13.97
CA GLY A 1072 12.49 -33.65 13.68
C GLY A 1072 13.31 -33.16 12.49
N PHE A 1073 13.13 -31.90 12.05
CA PHE A 1073 14.06 -31.19 11.15
C PHE A 1073 15.52 -31.35 11.60
N ARG A 1074 16.41 -31.65 10.64
CA ARG A 1074 17.84 -31.93 10.92
C ARG A 1074 18.77 -31.00 10.16
N ILE A 1075 19.89 -30.71 10.79
CA ILE A 1075 21.04 -30.09 10.15
C ILE A 1075 22.08 -31.20 9.97
N VAL A 1076 22.46 -31.44 8.72
CA VAL A 1076 23.44 -32.46 8.34
C VAL A 1076 24.75 -31.77 7.94
N LEU A 1077 25.89 -32.26 8.41
CA LEU A 1077 27.22 -31.73 8.06
C LEU A 1077 28.02 -32.84 7.34
N GLU A 1078 28.57 -32.57 6.15
CA GLU A 1078 29.43 -33.53 5.44
C GLU A 1078 30.92 -33.24 5.67
N GLY A 1079 31.68 -34.19 6.26
CA GLY A 1079 33.14 -34.08 6.44
C GLY A 1079 33.68 -34.70 7.75
N GLU A 1080 34.92 -35.21 7.76
CA GLU A 1080 35.48 -36.02 8.88
C GLU A 1080 35.93 -35.23 10.14
N ALA A 1081 35.87 -33.90 10.20
CA ALA A 1081 36.24 -33.15 11.41
C ALA A 1081 35.77 -31.67 11.40
N GLN A 1082 34.46 -31.38 11.51
CA GLN A 1082 33.94 -30.00 11.41
C GLN A 1082 32.79 -29.65 12.37
N GLN A 1083 32.30 -30.61 13.14
CA GLN A 1083 31.17 -30.38 14.06
C GLN A 1083 31.51 -29.31 15.12
N ASP A 1084 32.73 -29.31 15.64
CA ASP A 1084 33.18 -28.37 16.66
C ASP A 1084 33.25 -26.92 16.13
N ASP A 1085 33.71 -26.72 14.90
CA ASP A 1085 33.81 -25.38 14.27
C ASP A 1085 32.42 -24.79 13.99
N TYR A 1086 31.48 -25.61 13.51
CA TYR A 1086 30.08 -25.21 13.31
C TYR A 1086 29.39 -24.87 14.65
N ILE A 1087 29.60 -25.70 15.68
CA ILE A 1087 29.09 -25.44 17.03
C ILE A 1087 29.71 -24.17 17.61
N GLU A 1088 31.01 -23.93 17.38
CA GLU A 1088 31.71 -22.73 17.85
C GLU A 1088 31.23 -21.44 17.18
N VAL A 1089 30.82 -21.49 15.91
CA VAL A 1089 30.33 -20.31 15.18
C VAL A 1089 28.84 -20.07 15.44
N TRP A 1090 28.02 -21.13 15.48
CA TRP A 1090 26.58 -21.03 15.77
C TRP A 1090 26.26 -21.14 17.27
N LYS A 1091 27.03 -20.42 18.10
CA LYS A 1091 26.99 -20.45 19.59
C LYS A 1091 25.64 -20.09 20.24
N TYR A 1092 24.66 -19.59 19.49
CA TYR A 1092 23.32 -19.23 19.99
C TYR A 1092 22.28 -20.29 19.59
N PRO A 1093 21.24 -20.54 20.42
CA PRO A 1093 20.24 -21.54 20.11
C PRO A 1093 19.46 -21.16 18.85
N LEU A 1094 19.60 -21.98 17.81
CA LEU A 1094 18.68 -21.99 16.67
C LEU A 1094 17.28 -22.31 17.18
N VAL A 1095 16.33 -21.38 17.05
CA VAL A 1095 14.93 -21.64 17.44
C VAL A 1095 14.36 -22.73 16.51
N GLY A 1096 13.76 -23.77 17.10
CA GLY A 1096 13.24 -24.93 16.36
C GLY A 1096 14.16 -26.17 16.36
N ARG A 1097 15.34 -26.10 16.99
CA ARG A 1097 16.20 -27.26 17.24
C ARG A 1097 15.63 -28.08 18.41
N ASP A 1098 15.28 -29.36 18.17
CA ASP A 1098 14.88 -30.27 19.25
C ASP A 1098 16.12 -30.55 20.14
N PRO A 1099 16.09 -30.20 21.44
CA PRO A 1099 17.21 -30.44 22.36
C PRO A 1099 17.58 -31.93 22.52
N GLY A 1100 16.70 -32.84 22.10
CA GLY A 1100 16.94 -34.29 22.10
C GLY A 1100 17.48 -34.86 20.79
N SER A 1101 17.63 -34.05 19.74
CA SER A 1101 18.31 -34.45 18.50
C SER A 1101 19.82 -34.25 18.66
N ASP A 1102 20.43 -35.14 19.44
CA ASP A 1102 21.89 -35.26 19.59
C ASP A 1102 22.54 -35.72 18.29
N VAL A 1103 22.38 -34.98 17.19
CA VAL A 1103 23.21 -35.21 16.03
C VAL A 1103 23.24 -34.01 15.08
N LEU A 1104 24.38 -33.33 15.06
CA LEU A 1104 25.06 -33.16 13.79
C LEU A 1104 25.65 -34.56 13.55
N GLU A 1105 25.02 -35.44 12.75
CA GLU A 1105 25.58 -36.78 12.43
C GLU A 1105 26.79 -36.52 11.50
N PRO A 1106 28.05 -36.76 11.90
CA PRO A 1106 29.07 -37.08 10.92
C PRO A 1106 28.75 -38.48 10.41
N GLU A 1107 27.98 -38.59 9.32
CA GLU A 1107 27.78 -39.91 8.73
C GLU A 1107 29.07 -40.35 8.02
N GLU A 1108 29.75 -41.35 8.60
CA GLU A 1108 30.54 -42.33 7.84
C GLU A 1108 29.63 -43.15 6.88
N ASP A 1109 28.29 -42.93 6.89
CA ASP A 1109 27.31 -43.68 6.11
C ASP A 1109 27.14 -43.15 4.69
N LEU A 1110 28.04 -43.62 3.84
CA LEU A 1110 27.94 -43.51 2.38
C LEU A 1110 26.57 -43.97 1.84
N ALA A 1111 25.74 -44.73 2.56
CA ALA A 1111 24.41 -45.17 2.10
C ALA A 1111 23.31 -44.12 2.32
N GLY A 1112 23.38 -43.32 3.39
CA GLY A 1112 22.47 -42.20 3.65
C GLY A 1112 22.69 -41.07 2.65
N THR A 1113 23.94 -40.64 2.49
CA THR A 1113 24.35 -39.68 1.45
C THR A 1113 24.01 -40.19 0.04
N ASN A 1114 24.21 -41.47 -0.26
CA ASN A 1114 23.81 -42.01 -1.56
C ASN A 1114 22.29 -42.17 -1.73
N ALA A 1115 21.51 -42.24 -0.65
CA ALA A 1115 20.05 -42.21 -0.69
C ALA A 1115 19.53 -40.78 -0.95
N VAL A 1116 20.13 -39.77 -0.32
CA VAL A 1116 19.87 -38.34 -0.60
C VAL A 1116 20.29 -38.01 -2.04
N ARG A 1117 21.49 -38.41 -2.47
CA ARG A 1117 21.94 -38.28 -3.87
C ARG A 1117 21.05 -39.05 -4.85
N ALA A 1118 20.52 -40.21 -4.49
CA ALA A 1118 19.55 -40.93 -5.33
C ALA A 1118 18.18 -40.24 -5.38
N LEU A 1119 17.75 -39.58 -4.30
CA LEU A 1119 16.57 -38.72 -4.25
C LEU A 1119 16.75 -37.44 -5.10
N LEU A 1120 17.98 -36.91 -5.15
CA LEU A 1120 18.39 -35.77 -5.97
C LEU A 1120 18.74 -36.16 -7.42
N GLY A 1121 18.85 -37.45 -7.75
CA GLY A 1121 19.23 -37.92 -9.10
C GLY A 1121 20.73 -37.85 -9.41
N LEU A 1122 21.56 -37.58 -8.40
CA LEU A 1122 23.01 -37.49 -8.45
C LEU A 1122 23.68 -38.88 -8.41
N PRO A 1123 24.86 -39.03 -9.05
CA PRO A 1123 25.63 -40.26 -8.99
C PRO A 1123 26.16 -40.51 -7.57
N PRO A 1124 26.20 -41.78 -7.09
CA PRO A 1124 26.64 -42.09 -5.75
C PRO A 1124 28.14 -41.83 -5.54
N LEU A 1125 28.50 -41.31 -4.37
CA LEU A 1125 29.89 -41.17 -3.92
C LEU A 1125 30.52 -42.56 -3.73
N ALA A 1126 31.79 -42.68 -4.13
CA ALA A 1126 32.57 -43.92 -4.01
C ALA A 1126 33.30 -43.98 -2.66
N ALA A 1127 33.27 -45.13 -2.00
CA ALA A 1127 33.93 -45.31 -0.71
C ALA A 1127 35.45 -45.05 -0.82
N PRO A 1128 36.07 -44.33 0.14
CA PRO A 1128 37.51 -44.13 0.14
C PRO A 1128 38.24 -45.48 0.27
N PRO A 1129 39.42 -45.65 -0.34
CA PRO A 1129 40.22 -46.86 -0.17
C PRO A 1129 40.71 -46.97 1.27
N GLU A 1130 40.45 -48.10 1.94
CA GLU A 1130 40.88 -48.33 3.34
C GLU A 1130 42.39 -48.07 3.52
N PRO A 1131 42.79 -47.36 4.60
CA PRO A 1131 44.21 -47.05 4.85
C PRO A 1131 45.00 -48.30 5.26
N SER A 1132 46.19 -48.45 4.66
CA SER A 1132 47.11 -49.59 4.82
C SER A 1132 48.07 -49.49 5.99
#